data_AF-A0AAD5JVY8-F1
#
_entry.id   AF-A0AAD5JVY8-F1
#
_cell.length_a   1.000
_cell.length_b   1.000
_cell.length_c   1.000
_cell.angle_alpha   90.00
_cell.angle_beta   90.00
_cell.angle_gamma   90.00
#
_symmetry.space_group_name_H-M   'P 1'
#
loop_
_entity.id
_entity.type
_entity.pdbx_description
1 polymer ?
#
loop_
_entity_poly.entity_id
_entity_poly.type
_entity_poly.pdbx_seq_one_letter_code
_entity_poly.pdbx_strand_id
1 'polypeptide(L)'
;MEFGNAVDRLHAALQEVFKKKAKVNPQKTTWASSAVIPWSWVASALARLFSEYSTGLTDAIALGELELQWEQAYFKNNKGFSAVYGTIQAMYDYQRPTALEVIWMDMYMHPKFNQWISSSRPSLKSSTPFLQDRTIRIFCSAKINSPISSKYDDKSIDRIMRIARVPPTQLLMFVLTPKDSNFIRGEFTDSLRNVVQPGMFMNKMNRKLHKLWLKVIHVEQTEHIAANQNVNQDLITEDGGENTKLRRTDIFVVDMTHDNDPAVFSLYDEQTQLATMLARGDYIGLFNPGFPSARTESQKSHSDIVFEYSEDTILFHMSERDARLAGVNKVEADGSNSQLSQPRRGGSFSNLSPNISTPPQKITKKGIMERDEEGFMDCLGYQNRIYIKDLESSMLNVTLLCKVVAIASNNPFTKQGTGAKMDRYAMRIMDSTGKVDVTLWEQAGRKVRKLQPGQYILLTGLTTSSAHPTENGTVWFVNGSAVCGTDIYNVSTMKALLTSTCLRQIASIENTDNQGSWQINCTVVGWRVCLDDTTILHGDCYEQDESEYPGTDSRSPADIVIVHAHTACFRPVRYNRDTKNNISAAGDTNIRTCEFCKCSVPDEQVVEAFRSRPSTATTTLSSGWIEWRLDDGNGRIFTAFGCEETLLGVSAQQFKLESYKTQIGLLDSVLGKPLICAISTTSRETYRIDQVASSQPTYHECLEILRNWS
;
A
#
# COMPACT_ATOMS: atom_id res chain seq x y z
N MET A 1 -1.54 22.31 0.21
CA MET A 1 -1.45 21.27 -0.83
C MET A 1 -2.83 20.73 -1.08
N GLU A 2 -3.28 20.82 -2.32
CA GLU A 2 -4.67 20.62 -2.78
C GLU A 2 -5.19 19.24 -2.40
N PHE A 3 -4.42 18.20 -2.68
CA PHE A 3 -4.76 16.82 -2.31
C PHE A 3 -4.92 16.66 -0.79
N GLY A 4 -3.98 17.22 0.00
CA GLY A 4 -4.08 17.17 1.46
C GLY A 4 -5.33 17.87 2.00
N ASN A 5 -5.64 19.06 1.45
CA ASN A 5 -6.85 19.79 1.80
C ASN A 5 -8.13 19.02 1.43
N ALA A 6 -8.13 18.35 0.28
CA ALA A 6 -9.23 17.50 -0.15
C ALA A 6 -9.42 16.29 0.77
N VAL A 7 -8.33 15.64 1.18
CA VAL A 7 -8.36 14.56 2.18
C VAL A 7 -8.95 15.07 3.48
N ASP A 8 -8.45 16.18 4.03
CA ASP A 8 -8.93 16.72 5.31
C ASP A 8 -10.43 17.08 5.26
N ARG A 9 -10.87 17.71 4.17
CA ARG A 9 -12.27 18.08 3.94
C ARG A 9 -13.18 16.85 3.84
N LEU A 10 -12.82 15.88 2.99
CA LEU A 10 -13.60 14.65 2.79
C LEU A 10 -13.57 13.74 4.03
N HIS A 11 -12.45 13.71 4.75
CA HIS A 11 -12.32 12.99 6.02
C HIS A 11 -13.30 13.54 7.06
N ALA A 12 -13.34 14.86 7.25
CA ALA A 12 -14.29 15.50 8.16
C ALA A 12 -15.75 15.25 7.74
N ALA A 13 -16.07 15.38 6.45
CA ALA A 13 -17.41 15.12 5.93
C ALA A 13 -17.84 13.66 6.15
N LEU A 14 -16.95 12.71 5.88
CA LEU A 14 -17.19 11.28 6.05
C LEU A 14 -17.43 10.93 7.53
N GLN A 15 -16.63 11.47 8.45
CA GLN A 15 -16.84 11.29 9.88
C GLN A 15 -18.24 11.78 10.31
N GLU A 16 -18.69 12.93 9.81
CA GLU A 16 -20.04 13.45 10.11
C GLU A 16 -21.16 12.56 9.55
N VAL A 17 -20.99 11.99 8.36
CA VAL A 17 -21.94 11.01 7.79
C VAL A 17 -22.09 9.82 8.73
N PHE A 18 -20.98 9.23 9.19
CA PHE A 18 -21.02 8.06 10.07
C PHE A 18 -21.51 8.39 11.48
N LYS A 19 -21.20 9.57 12.03
CA LYS A 19 -21.78 10.06 13.29
C LYS A 19 -23.31 10.18 13.19
N LYS A 20 -23.83 10.71 12.07
CA LYS A 20 -25.29 10.77 11.83
C LYS A 20 -25.90 9.38 11.75
N LYS A 21 -25.29 8.45 11.01
CA LYS A 21 -25.75 7.04 10.92
C LYS A 21 -25.76 6.34 12.28
N ALA A 22 -24.76 6.60 13.12
CA ALA A 22 -24.70 6.06 14.48
C ALA A 22 -25.84 6.58 15.36
N LYS A 23 -26.17 7.88 15.27
CA LYS A 23 -27.30 8.48 16.01
C LYS A 23 -28.66 7.90 15.60
N VAL A 24 -28.84 7.59 14.31
CA VAL A 24 -30.09 7.00 13.79
C VAL A 24 -30.25 5.52 14.20
N ASN A 25 -29.14 4.82 14.46
CA ASN A 25 -29.15 3.40 14.85
C ASN A 25 -28.50 3.15 16.24
N PRO A 26 -29.05 3.72 17.33
CA PRO A 26 -28.41 3.71 18.66
C PRO A 26 -28.26 2.30 19.26
N GLN A 27 -29.06 1.32 18.80
CA GLN A 27 -28.96 -0.07 19.28
C GLN A 27 -27.75 -0.85 18.73
N LYS A 28 -26.98 -0.28 17.79
CA LYS A 28 -25.82 -0.93 17.19
C LYS A 28 -24.54 -0.21 17.61
N THR A 29 -23.96 -0.60 18.74
CA THR A 29 -22.65 -0.12 19.26
C THR A 29 -21.55 -0.08 18.20
N THR A 30 -21.61 -0.99 17.21
CA THR A 30 -20.69 -1.06 16.06
C THR A 30 -20.68 0.15 15.12
N TRP A 31 -21.73 0.99 15.10
CA TRP A 31 -21.73 2.21 14.27
C TRP A 31 -21.07 3.40 14.95
N ALA A 32 -21.02 3.45 16.29
CA ALA A 32 -20.32 4.51 16.98
C ALA A 32 -18.80 4.43 16.72
N SER A 33 -18.27 3.20 16.64
CA SER A 33 -16.87 2.93 16.30
C SER A 33 -16.55 3.07 14.81
N SER A 34 -17.54 3.06 13.90
CA SER A 34 -17.30 3.27 12.46
C SER A 34 -17.09 4.74 12.09
N ALA A 35 -17.44 5.68 12.99
CA ALA A 35 -17.12 7.09 12.83
C ALA A 35 -15.64 7.41 13.10
N VAL A 36 -14.88 6.46 13.65
CA VAL A 36 -13.44 6.59 13.88
C VAL A 36 -12.71 6.12 12.63
N ILE A 37 -12.53 7.04 11.68
CA ILE A 37 -11.91 6.77 10.38
C ILE A 37 -10.48 7.30 10.39
N PRO A 38 -9.45 6.48 10.13
CA PRO A 38 -8.07 6.93 10.02
C PRO A 38 -7.85 7.87 8.82
N TRP A 39 -7.10 8.95 9.02
CA TRP A 39 -6.71 9.86 7.92
C TRP A 39 -5.95 9.12 6.82
N SER A 40 -5.05 8.20 7.21
CA SER A 40 -4.26 7.37 6.30
C SER A 40 -5.14 6.54 5.36
N TRP A 41 -6.26 6.01 5.86
CA TRP A 41 -7.22 5.25 5.06
C TRP A 41 -7.89 6.13 4.01
N VAL A 42 -8.39 7.32 4.41
CA VAL A 42 -9.04 8.27 3.49
C VAL A 42 -8.05 8.73 2.42
N ALA A 43 -6.82 9.09 2.80
CA ALA A 43 -5.78 9.51 1.87
C ALA A 43 -5.48 8.41 0.82
N SER A 44 -5.33 7.17 1.27
CA SER A 44 -4.99 6.04 0.38
C SER A 44 -6.16 5.65 -0.53
N ALA A 45 -7.40 5.69 -0.03
CA ALA A 45 -8.59 5.44 -0.83
C ALA A 45 -8.80 6.54 -1.88
N LEU A 46 -8.63 7.80 -1.48
CA LEU A 46 -8.77 8.94 -2.40
C LEU A 46 -7.67 8.96 -3.46
N ALA A 47 -6.43 8.64 -3.10
CA ALA A 47 -5.32 8.52 -4.05
C ALA A 47 -5.58 7.44 -5.12
N ARG A 48 -6.14 6.28 -4.73
CA ARG A 48 -6.58 5.23 -5.67
C ARG A 48 -7.69 5.73 -6.58
N LEU A 49 -8.73 6.33 -6.00
CA LEU A 49 -9.85 6.88 -6.74
C LEU A 49 -9.39 7.90 -7.80
N PHE A 50 -8.51 8.82 -7.44
CA PHE A 50 -7.99 9.84 -8.36
C PHE A 50 -7.00 9.31 -9.40
N SER A 51 -6.41 8.14 -9.14
CA SER A 51 -5.56 7.44 -10.12
C SER A 51 -6.41 6.71 -11.17
N GLU A 52 -7.60 6.24 -10.79
CA GLU A 52 -8.50 5.49 -11.68
C GLU A 52 -9.37 6.43 -12.55
N TYR A 53 -9.87 7.53 -11.97
CA TYR A 53 -10.80 8.44 -12.66
C TYR A 53 -10.10 9.70 -13.18
N SER A 54 -9.77 9.70 -14.47
CA SER A 54 -9.10 10.85 -15.12
C SER A 54 -10.04 12.00 -15.53
N THR A 55 -11.34 11.75 -15.59
CA THR A 55 -12.36 12.66 -16.18
C THR A 55 -12.98 13.66 -15.21
N GLY A 56 -12.49 13.74 -13.97
CA GLY A 56 -12.95 14.67 -12.96
C GLY A 56 -14.06 14.07 -12.07
N LEU A 57 -13.98 14.34 -10.78
CA LEU A 57 -14.86 13.84 -9.74
C LEU A 57 -15.40 15.00 -8.92
N THR A 58 -16.69 14.96 -8.56
CA THR A 58 -17.24 15.91 -7.60
C THR A 58 -16.99 15.44 -6.18
N ASP A 59 -16.97 16.36 -5.21
CA ASP A 59 -16.88 16.01 -3.78
C ASP A 59 -18.00 15.04 -3.36
N ALA A 60 -19.19 15.14 -3.96
CA ALA A 60 -20.31 14.24 -3.66
C ALA A 60 -20.07 12.80 -4.16
N ILE A 61 -19.51 12.64 -5.37
CA ILE A 61 -19.16 11.32 -5.90
C ILE A 61 -18.01 10.72 -5.10
N ALA A 62 -16.96 11.49 -4.84
CA ALA A 62 -15.83 11.04 -4.03
C ALA A 62 -16.27 10.63 -2.62
N LEU A 63 -17.12 11.43 -1.97
CA LEU A 63 -17.66 11.12 -0.65
C LEU A 63 -18.53 9.86 -0.66
N GLY A 64 -19.41 9.70 -1.65
CA GLY A 64 -20.26 8.52 -1.78
C GLY A 64 -19.47 7.23 -2.00
N GLU A 65 -18.40 7.31 -2.79
CA GLU A 65 -17.49 6.18 -3.02
C GLU A 65 -16.66 5.84 -1.77
N LEU A 66 -16.13 6.85 -1.08
CA LEU A 66 -15.42 6.65 0.19
C LEU A 66 -16.35 6.07 1.28
N GLU A 67 -17.61 6.52 1.33
CA GLU A 67 -18.62 5.97 2.22
C GLU A 67 -18.85 4.48 1.96
N LEU A 68 -19.07 4.11 0.70
CA LEU A 68 -19.26 2.72 0.30
C LEU A 68 -18.04 1.85 0.64
N GLN A 69 -16.83 2.30 0.28
CA GLN A 69 -15.60 1.57 0.54
C GLN A 69 -15.32 1.42 2.03
N TRP A 70 -15.57 2.46 2.84
CA TRP A 70 -15.37 2.38 4.28
C TRP A 70 -16.38 1.42 4.92
N GLU A 71 -17.66 1.46 4.53
CA GLU A 71 -18.63 0.49 5.04
C GLU A 71 -18.18 -0.94 4.76
N GLN A 72 -17.77 -1.22 3.52
CA GLN A 72 -17.30 -2.55 3.13
C GLN A 72 -16.07 -2.98 3.93
N ALA A 73 -15.04 -2.12 4.02
CA ALA A 73 -13.81 -2.42 4.74
C ALA A 73 -14.04 -2.57 6.26
N TYR A 74 -14.80 -1.64 6.84
CA TYR A 74 -15.11 -1.63 8.27
C TYR A 74 -15.91 -2.85 8.69
N PHE A 75 -16.95 -3.24 7.93
CA PHE A 75 -17.75 -4.42 8.25
C PHE A 75 -17.00 -5.72 8.00
N LYS A 76 -16.17 -5.78 6.96
CA LYS A 76 -15.28 -6.93 6.71
C LYS A 76 -14.34 -7.15 7.90
N ASN A 77 -13.66 -6.11 8.37
CA ASN A 77 -12.63 -6.23 9.40
C ASN A 77 -13.22 -6.37 10.82
N ASN A 78 -14.29 -5.62 11.17
CA ASN A 78 -14.82 -5.62 12.54
C ASN A 78 -15.89 -6.66 12.81
N LYS A 79 -16.56 -7.18 11.77
CA LYS A 79 -17.58 -8.22 11.96
C LYS A 79 -17.26 -9.54 11.27
N GLY A 80 -16.25 -9.59 10.40
CA GLY A 80 -16.02 -10.74 9.52
C GLY A 80 -17.13 -10.91 8.47
N PHE A 81 -17.97 -9.88 8.24
CA PHE A 81 -19.06 -9.91 7.28
C PHE A 81 -18.73 -8.99 6.10
N SER A 82 -18.69 -9.53 4.89
CA SER A 82 -18.78 -8.70 3.68
C SER A 82 -20.16 -8.07 3.63
N ALA A 83 -20.27 -6.75 3.46
CA ALA A 83 -21.56 -6.06 3.32
C ALA A 83 -22.40 -6.54 2.12
N VAL A 84 -21.79 -7.28 1.18
CA VAL A 84 -22.52 -7.96 0.10
C VAL A 84 -23.49 -9.01 0.66
N TYR A 85 -23.19 -9.55 1.85
CA TYR A 85 -23.95 -10.59 2.49
C TYR A 85 -23.99 -10.37 4.00
N GLY A 86 -25.06 -9.73 4.48
CA GLY A 86 -25.44 -9.84 5.90
C GLY A 86 -25.48 -11.33 6.30
N THR A 87 -25.31 -11.62 7.60
CA THR A 87 -25.58 -12.92 8.27
C THR A 87 -26.02 -14.04 7.33
N ILE A 88 -25.40 -15.22 7.27
CA ILE A 88 -25.75 -16.34 6.36
C ILE A 88 -27.22 -16.36 5.84
N GLN A 89 -28.23 -16.13 6.70
CA GLN A 89 -29.61 -15.78 6.31
C GLN A 89 -29.82 -14.73 5.18
N ALA A 90 -29.13 -13.59 5.15
CA ALA A 90 -29.25 -12.57 4.12
C ALA A 90 -28.59 -12.99 2.78
N MET A 91 -27.63 -13.93 2.78
CA MET A 91 -27.26 -14.64 1.54
C MET A 91 -28.43 -15.46 1.00
N TYR A 92 -29.22 -16.05 1.89
CA TYR A 92 -30.31 -16.94 1.52
C TYR A 92 -31.60 -16.20 1.10
N ASP A 93 -31.86 -15.02 1.68
CA ASP A 93 -33.14 -14.33 1.50
C ASP A 93 -33.09 -13.13 0.55
N TYR A 94 -31.90 -12.69 0.08
CA TYR A 94 -31.75 -11.48 -0.74
C TYR A 94 -32.42 -10.22 -0.14
N GLN A 95 -32.63 -10.17 1.18
CA GLN A 95 -33.18 -9.03 1.91
C GLN A 95 -32.21 -8.54 2.98
N ARG A 96 -32.22 -7.22 3.23
CA ARG A 96 -31.48 -6.63 4.36
C ARG A 96 -32.10 -7.14 5.67
N PRO A 97 -31.32 -7.74 6.59
CA PRO A 97 -31.89 -8.32 7.80
C PRO A 97 -32.50 -7.23 8.69
N THR A 98 -33.78 -7.36 8.96
CA THR A 98 -34.51 -6.58 9.96
C THR A 98 -34.66 -7.46 11.20
N ALA A 99 -34.01 -7.07 12.29
CA ALA A 99 -34.00 -7.73 13.61
C ALA A 99 -33.36 -9.13 13.72
N LEU A 100 -32.92 -9.47 14.94
CA LEU A 100 -32.32 -10.75 15.34
C LEU A 100 -33.38 -11.86 15.28
N GLU A 101 -33.51 -12.53 14.15
CA GLU A 101 -34.11 -13.87 14.11
C GLU A 101 -33.04 -14.90 14.47
N VAL A 102 -33.29 -15.66 15.54
CA VAL A 102 -32.49 -16.85 15.87
C VAL A 102 -32.97 -17.97 14.95
N ILE A 103 -32.12 -18.37 14.01
CA ILE A 103 -32.42 -19.43 13.05
C ILE A 103 -31.54 -20.62 13.33
N TRP A 104 -32.17 -21.78 13.48
CA TRP A 104 -31.49 -23.06 13.65
C TRP A 104 -30.97 -23.53 12.28
N MET A 105 -29.67 -23.76 12.17
CA MET A 105 -29.03 -24.32 10.98
C MET A 105 -28.37 -25.65 11.32
N ASP A 106 -28.60 -26.66 10.46
CA ASP A 106 -27.82 -27.88 10.49
C ASP A 106 -26.43 -27.61 9.88
N MET A 107 -25.38 -27.86 10.66
CA MET A 107 -24.00 -27.67 10.21
C MET A 107 -23.27 -29.02 10.19
N TYR A 108 -22.80 -29.43 9.02
CA TYR A 108 -21.88 -30.56 8.90
C TYR A 108 -20.45 -30.06 9.10
N MET A 109 -19.87 -30.45 10.23
CA MET A 109 -18.49 -30.12 10.56
C MET A 109 -17.54 -31.04 9.78
N HIS A 110 -16.50 -30.46 9.20
CA HIS A 110 -15.44 -31.16 8.49
C HIS A 110 -14.82 -32.21 9.43
N PRO A 111 -14.45 -33.40 8.93
CA PRO A 111 -13.98 -34.51 9.78
C PRO A 111 -12.84 -34.15 10.75
N LYS A 112 -12.00 -33.18 10.39
CA LYS A 112 -10.95 -32.63 11.28
C LYS A 112 -11.48 -32.15 12.64
N PHE A 113 -12.74 -31.72 12.70
CA PHE A 113 -13.38 -31.24 13.92
C PHE A 113 -14.03 -32.35 14.76
N ASN A 114 -14.03 -33.62 14.34
CA ASN A 114 -14.70 -34.71 15.06
C ASN A 114 -14.28 -34.79 16.55
N GLN A 115 -12.99 -34.57 16.83
CA GLN A 115 -12.44 -34.55 18.19
C GLN A 115 -12.88 -33.33 19.02
N TRP A 116 -13.44 -32.31 18.39
CA TRP A 116 -13.89 -31.06 19.02
C TRP A 116 -15.39 -31.04 19.27
N ILE A 117 -16.14 -31.89 18.55
CA ILE A 117 -17.59 -32.05 18.68
C ILE A 117 -17.94 -33.05 19.79
N SER A 118 -17.06 -34.03 20.04
CA SER A 118 -17.29 -35.02 21.10
C SER A 118 -16.99 -34.48 22.50
N SER A 119 -17.79 -34.91 23.49
CA SER A 119 -17.67 -34.56 24.91
C SER A 119 -16.43 -35.18 25.60
N SER A 120 -15.53 -35.80 24.85
CA SER A 120 -14.55 -36.77 25.36
C SER A 120 -13.12 -36.21 25.48
N ARG A 121 -12.92 -34.89 25.49
CA ARG A 121 -11.56 -34.31 25.48
C ARG A 121 -10.97 -34.17 26.89
N PRO A 122 -9.77 -34.71 27.16
CA PRO A 122 -9.15 -34.68 28.50
C PRO A 122 -8.81 -33.28 29.04
N SER A 123 -8.62 -32.28 28.18
CA SER A 123 -8.34 -30.89 28.55
C SER A 123 -9.58 -30.09 28.99
N LEU A 124 -10.78 -30.64 28.79
CA LEU A 124 -12.08 -30.02 29.11
C LEU A 124 -12.72 -30.66 30.36
N LYS A 125 -11.91 -30.95 31.39
CA LYS A 125 -12.29 -31.76 32.56
C LYS A 125 -13.41 -31.20 33.46
N SER A 126 -14.13 -30.14 33.08
CA SER A 126 -15.41 -29.79 33.70
C SER A 126 -16.30 -28.97 32.76
N SER A 127 -17.54 -29.47 32.57
CA SER A 127 -18.75 -28.80 32.06
C SER A 127 -18.76 -28.30 30.59
N THR A 128 -19.80 -28.73 29.87
CA THR A 128 -20.23 -28.36 28.50
C THR A 128 -19.30 -28.80 27.34
N PRO A 129 -19.83 -29.35 26.22
CA PRO A 129 -19.06 -29.62 25.02
C PRO A 129 -18.35 -28.34 24.54
N PHE A 130 -17.12 -28.45 24.01
CA PHE A 130 -16.32 -27.28 23.60
C PHE A 130 -17.07 -26.33 22.68
N LEU A 131 -17.94 -26.87 21.81
CA LEU A 131 -18.70 -26.11 20.82
C LEU A 131 -19.94 -25.39 21.37
N GLN A 132 -20.32 -25.66 22.62
CA GLN A 132 -21.47 -24.99 23.23
C GLN A 132 -21.18 -23.50 23.42
N ASP A 133 -22.11 -22.65 22.99
CA ASP A 133 -22.04 -21.19 23.08
C ASP A 133 -20.76 -20.58 22.48
N ARG A 134 -20.24 -21.18 21.40
CA ARG A 134 -19.04 -20.70 20.72
C ARG A 134 -19.33 -19.77 19.57
N THR A 135 -18.51 -18.73 19.47
CA THR A 135 -18.43 -17.90 18.27
C THR A 135 -17.44 -18.55 17.29
N ILE A 136 -17.86 -18.65 16.04
CA ILE A 136 -17.03 -19.17 14.94
C ILE A 136 -16.96 -18.13 13.82
N ARG A 137 -15.82 -18.05 13.16
CA ARG A 137 -15.64 -17.32 11.90
C ARG A 137 -15.45 -18.34 10.79
N ILE A 138 -16.25 -18.23 9.71
CA ILE A 138 -16.22 -19.16 8.59
C ILE A 138 -16.09 -18.36 7.30
N PHE A 139 -15.17 -18.78 6.43
CA PHE A 139 -15.21 -18.34 5.04
C PHE A 139 -16.14 -19.26 4.24
N CYS A 140 -17.15 -18.67 3.62
CA CYS A 140 -18.22 -19.39 2.94
C CYS A 140 -18.36 -18.86 1.51
N SER A 141 -18.11 -19.69 0.50
CA SER A 141 -18.27 -19.30 -0.89
C SER A 141 -19.75 -19.16 -1.26
N ALA A 142 -20.06 -18.32 -2.27
CA ALA A 142 -21.43 -17.97 -2.64
C ALA A 142 -22.27 -19.12 -3.26
N LYS A 143 -21.71 -20.32 -3.41
CA LYS A 143 -22.33 -21.45 -4.14
C LYS A 143 -23.29 -22.30 -3.30
N ILE A 144 -23.60 -21.90 -2.06
CA ILE A 144 -24.48 -22.68 -1.17
C ILE A 144 -25.92 -22.29 -1.45
N ASN A 145 -26.54 -22.98 -2.39
CA ASN A 145 -27.99 -22.98 -2.61
C ASN A 145 -28.38 -24.23 -3.42
N SER A 146 -27.80 -25.40 -3.11
CA SER A 146 -28.12 -26.61 -3.84
C SER A 146 -29.55 -27.08 -3.49
N PRO A 147 -30.41 -27.25 -4.51
CA PRO A 147 -31.71 -27.88 -4.35
C PRO A 147 -31.63 -29.21 -3.59
N ILE A 148 -32.52 -29.41 -2.62
CA ILE A 148 -32.78 -30.75 -2.08
C ILE A 148 -33.59 -31.46 -3.16
N SER A 149 -32.95 -32.39 -3.89
CA SER A 149 -33.52 -33.06 -5.06
C SER A 149 -34.90 -33.68 -4.81
N SER A 150 -35.18 -34.15 -3.59
CA SER A 150 -36.48 -34.72 -3.21
C SER A 150 -37.58 -33.70 -2.93
N LYS A 151 -37.25 -32.43 -2.72
CA LYS A 151 -38.18 -31.37 -2.31
C LYS A 151 -38.22 -30.18 -3.29
N TYR A 152 -37.31 -30.12 -4.26
CA TYR A 152 -37.12 -28.97 -5.13
C TYR A 152 -38.38 -28.62 -5.93
N ASP A 153 -39.03 -29.62 -6.52
CA ASP A 153 -40.20 -29.42 -7.38
C ASP A 153 -41.51 -29.18 -6.61
N ASP A 154 -41.52 -29.38 -5.29
CA ASP A 154 -42.71 -29.20 -4.46
C ASP A 154 -42.95 -27.72 -4.14
N LYS A 155 -43.74 -27.05 -4.99
CA LYS A 155 -44.08 -25.62 -4.83
C LYS A 155 -44.98 -25.32 -3.62
N SER A 156 -45.51 -26.34 -2.93
CA SER A 156 -46.31 -26.15 -1.70
C SER A 156 -45.44 -25.90 -0.47
N ILE A 157 -44.16 -26.25 -0.54
CA ILE A 157 -43.17 -26.07 0.51
C ILE A 157 -42.42 -24.76 0.25
N ASP A 158 -42.28 -23.93 1.29
CA ASP A 158 -41.52 -22.69 1.17
C ASP A 158 -40.12 -22.93 0.62
N ARG A 159 -39.66 -22.03 -0.26
CA ARG A 159 -38.33 -22.13 -0.92
C ARG A 159 -37.20 -22.38 0.09
N ILE A 160 -37.33 -21.80 1.28
CA ILE A 160 -36.42 -21.96 2.42
C ILE A 160 -36.20 -23.42 2.85
N MET A 161 -37.21 -24.27 2.71
CA MET A 161 -37.18 -25.69 3.10
C MET A 161 -36.81 -26.64 1.94
N ARG A 162 -36.56 -26.10 0.75
CA ARG A 162 -36.22 -26.84 -0.48
C ARG A 162 -34.74 -26.78 -0.85
N ILE A 163 -33.92 -26.08 -0.05
CA ILE A 163 -32.50 -25.83 -0.32
C ILE A 163 -31.69 -26.34 0.88
N ALA A 164 -30.59 -27.05 0.61
CA ALA A 164 -29.67 -27.49 1.67
C ALA A 164 -28.80 -26.30 2.13
N ARG A 165 -28.85 -25.98 3.43
CA ARG A 165 -28.17 -24.84 4.07
C ARG A 165 -26.93 -25.27 4.87
N VAL A 166 -26.04 -26.04 4.24
CA VAL A 166 -24.86 -26.59 4.92
C VAL A 166 -23.62 -25.76 4.59
N PRO A 167 -23.09 -24.94 5.51
CA PRO A 167 -21.86 -24.19 5.27
C PRO A 167 -20.64 -25.13 5.20
N PRO A 168 -19.69 -24.94 4.27
CA PRO A 168 -18.43 -25.65 4.26
C PRO A 168 -17.63 -25.19 5.47
N THR A 169 -17.29 -26.13 6.33
CA THR A 169 -16.57 -25.87 7.58
C THR A 169 -15.06 -26.03 7.41
N GLN A 170 -14.56 -26.32 6.20
CA GLN A 170 -13.14 -26.52 5.92
C GLN A 170 -12.27 -25.30 6.28
N LEU A 171 -12.79 -24.08 6.07
CA LEU A 171 -12.15 -22.79 6.37
C LEU A 171 -12.89 -22.11 7.54
N LEU A 172 -12.67 -22.63 8.74
CA LEU A 172 -13.33 -22.22 9.97
C LEU A 172 -12.28 -21.94 11.06
N MET A 173 -12.52 -20.88 11.84
CA MET A 173 -11.75 -20.52 13.02
C MET A 173 -12.66 -20.41 14.24
N PHE A 174 -12.23 -20.96 15.38
CA PHE A 174 -12.93 -20.76 16.65
C PHE A 174 -12.48 -19.45 17.31
N VAL A 175 -13.44 -18.59 17.68
CA VAL A 175 -13.15 -17.36 18.39
C VAL A 175 -13.18 -17.64 19.88
N LEU A 176 -12.03 -17.47 20.52
CA LEU A 176 -11.84 -17.64 21.96
C LEU A 176 -12.07 -16.31 22.68
N THR A 177 -12.53 -16.41 23.92
CA THR A 177 -12.87 -15.28 24.80
C THR A 177 -12.01 -15.30 26.06
N PRO A 178 -12.03 -14.24 26.89
CA PRO A 178 -11.24 -14.24 28.12
C PRO A 178 -11.51 -15.42 29.08
N LYS A 179 -12.69 -16.05 28.97
CA LYS A 179 -13.07 -17.24 29.76
C LYS A 179 -12.29 -18.50 29.38
N ASP A 180 -11.64 -18.50 28.22
CA ASP A 180 -10.94 -19.66 27.65
C ASP A 180 -9.48 -19.78 28.07
N SER A 181 -9.03 -18.94 29.00
CA SER A 181 -7.64 -18.92 29.49
C SER A 181 -7.15 -20.30 29.96
N ASN A 182 -7.97 -21.05 30.69
CA ASN A 182 -7.63 -22.39 31.17
C ASN A 182 -7.51 -23.39 30.02
N PHE A 183 -8.41 -23.31 29.03
CA PHE A 183 -8.35 -24.14 27.83
C PHE A 183 -7.06 -23.88 27.05
N ILE A 184 -6.70 -22.60 26.87
CA ILE A 184 -5.49 -22.21 26.13
C ILE A 184 -4.24 -22.78 26.81
N ARG A 185 -4.09 -22.55 28.13
CA ARG A 185 -2.95 -23.05 28.91
C ARG A 185 -2.86 -24.57 28.96
N GLY A 186 -4.00 -25.25 28.91
CA GLY A 186 -4.05 -26.72 28.95
C GLY A 186 -3.84 -27.39 27.60
N GLU A 187 -4.24 -26.74 26.49
CA GLU A 187 -4.22 -27.35 25.16
C GLU A 187 -2.97 -26.98 24.35
N PHE A 188 -2.51 -25.73 24.40
CA PHE A 188 -1.40 -25.23 23.59
C PHE A 188 -0.11 -25.16 24.42
N THR A 189 0.56 -26.30 24.54
CA THR A 189 1.74 -26.45 25.40
C THR A 189 3.06 -26.51 24.63
N ASP A 190 3.02 -26.56 23.30
CA ASP A 190 4.25 -26.59 22.50
C ASP A 190 4.82 -25.17 22.31
N SER A 191 6.13 -25.08 22.07
CA SER A 191 6.87 -23.87 21.67
C SER A 191 7.58 -24.11 20.34
N LEU A 192 7.96 -23.06 19.62
CA LEU A 192 8.67 -23.17 18.33
C LEU A 192 9.96 -24.00 18.49
N ARG A 193 10.69 -23.79 19.59
CA ARG A 193 11.90 -24.55 19.94
C ARG A 193 11.65 -26.05 20.12
N ASN A 194 10.51 -26.44 20.68
CA ASN A 194 10.15 -27.84 20.91
C ASN A 194 9.57 -28.53 19.67
N VAL A 195 9.10 -27.76 18.70
CA VAL A 195 8.52 -28.26 17.45
C VAL A 195 9.60 -28.48 16.38
N VAL A 196 10.68 -27.68 16.39
CA VAL A 196 11.73 -27.69 15.36
C VAL A 196 13.04 -28.25 15.93
N GLN A 197 13.14 -29.58 16.12
CA GLN A 197 14.46 -30.22 16.32
C GLN A 197 15.04 -30.69 14.98
N PRO A 198 16.34 -30.45 14.69
CA PRO A 198 16.99 -30.95 13.48
C PRO A 198 16.88 -32.48 13.39
N GLY A 199 16.26 -32.99 12.32
CA GLY A 199 16.16 -34.43 12.03
C GLY A 199 14.75 -35.05 12.17
N MET A 200 13.74 -34.31 12.62
CA MET A 200 12.38 -34.86 12.82
C MET A 200 11.54 -35.02 11.54
N PHE A 201 11.97 -34.47 10.40
CA PHE A 201 11.24 -34.57 9.12
C PHE A 201 11.32 -35.95 8.43
N MET A 202 11.98 -36.94 9.05
CA MET A 202 12.33 -38.23 8.42
C MET A 202 11.63 -39.47 9.01
N ASN A 203 10.48 -39.34 9.69
CA ASN A 203 9.73 -40.54 10.10
C ASN A 203 8.20 -40.38 9.99
N LYS A 204 7.61 -40.92 8.92
CA LYS A 204 6.15 -40.93 8.66
C LYS A 204 5.33 -41.77 9.66
N MET A 205 5.96 -42.56 10.53
CA MET A 205 5.26 -43.55 11.37
C MET A 205 4.85 -43.08 12.77
N ASN A 206 5.28 -41.90 13.25
CA ASN A 206 4.83 -41.35 14.54
C ASN A 206 4.81 -39.80 14.47
N ARG A 207 3.77 -39.23 13.84
CA ARG A 207 3.58 -37.78 13.82
C ARG A 207 3.07 -37.30 15.18
N LYS A 208 3.92 -36.64 15.96
CA LYS A 208 3.51 -35.87 17.14
C LYS A 208 2.53 -34.78 16.68
N LEU A 209 1.40 -34.62 17.37
CA LEU A 209 0.50 -33.49 17.16
C LEU A 209 1.15 -32.23 17.72
N HIS A 210 1.22 -31.17 16.91
CA HIS A 210 1.77 -29.88 17.32
C HIS A 210 0.66 -28.91 17.73
N LYS A 211 0.81 -28.26 18.87
CA LYS A 211 -0.20 -27.39 19.48
C LYS A 211 0.44 -26.09 19.99
N LEU A 212 0.44 -25.08 19.14
CA LEU A 212 1.15 -23.82 19.40
C LEU A 212 0.17 -22.69 19.74
N TRP A 213 0.54 -21.87 20.72
CA TRP A 213 -0.10 -20.58 20.97
C TRP A 213 0.85 -19.48 20.54
N LEU A 214 0.42 -18.69 19.55
CA LEU A 214 1.30 -17.79 18.81
C LEU A 214 0.70 -16.39 18.73
N LYS A 215 1.55 -15.37 18.82
CA LYS A 215 1.17 -13.98 18.56
C LYS A 215 1.42 -13.63 17.09
N VAL A 216 0.45 -13.00 16.45
CA VAL A 216 0.57 -12.48 15.08
C VAL A 216 1.33 -11.17 15.11
N ILE A 217 2.53 -11.15 14.54
CA ILE A 217 3.36 -9.93 14.45
C ILE A 217 3.14 -9.17 13.15
N HIS A 218 2.75 -9.88 12.08
CA HIS A 218 2.46 -9.28 10.79
C HIS A 218 1.61 -10.22 9.93
N VAL A 219 0.67 -9.65 9.19
CA VAL A 219 -0.11 -10.35 8.14
C VAL A 219 0.25 -9.69 6.82
N GLU A 220 0.79 -10.45 5.89
CA GLU A 220 1.18 -9.91 4.60
C GLU A 220 -0.06 -9.52 3.78
N GLN A 221 -0.03 -8.31 3.18
CA GLN A 221 -1.18 -7.77 2.46
C GLN A 221 -1.19 -8.14 0.96
N THR A 222 -0.07 -8.65 0.44
CA THR A 222 0.09 -8.93 -1.00
C THR A 222 0.03 -10.45 -1.22
N GLU A 223 -0.87 -10.92 -2.09
CA GLU A 223 -0.92 -12.33 -2.48
C GLU A 223 0.26 -12.65 -3.42
N HIS A 224 1.11 -13.61 -3.05
CA HIS A 224 2.17 -14.11 -3.92
C HIS A 224 1.61 -15.12 -4.91
N ILE A 225 2.04 -15.06 -6.17
CA ILE A 225 1.75 -16.09 -7.16
C ILE A 225 2.90 -17.10 -7.14
N ALA A 226 2.69 -18.26 -6.55
CA ALA A 226 3.65 -19.36 -6.56
C ALA A 226 3.37 -20.32 -7.74
N ALA A 227 4.42 -20.79 -8.41
CA ALA A 227 4.30 -21.81 -9.45
C ALA A 227 3.91 -23.16 -8.83
N ASN A 228 2.86 -23.81 -9.36
CA ASN A 228 2.43 -25.12 -8.92
C ASN A 228 3.36 -26.21 -9.49
N GLN A 229 4.39 -26.61 -8.74
CA GLN A 229 5.37 -27.63 -9.18
C GLN A 229 4.86 -29.07 -9.09
N ASN A 230 3.61 -29.30 -8.66
CA ASN A 230 3.02 -30.64 -8.53
C ASN A 230 2.15 -31.06 -9.72
N VAL A 231 2.14 -30.31 -10.82
CA VAL A 231 1.46 -30.73 -12.05
C VAL A 231 2.40 -31.67 -12.83
N ASN A 232 1.97 -32.92 -13.05
CA ASN A 232 2.67 -33.84 -13.94
C ASN A 232 2.88 -33.18 -15.30
N GLN A 233 4.13 -33.10 -15.74
CA GLN A 233 4.56 -32.39 -16.94
C GLN A 233 3.99 -33.01 -18.24
N ASP A 234 3.42 -34.21 -18.14
CA ASP A 234 2.84 -34.99 -19.26
C ASP A 234 1.37 -34.64 -19.59
N LEU A 235 0.74 -33.69 -18.88
CA LEU A 235 -0.66 -33.27 -19.12
C LEU A 235 -0.81 -31.80 -19.55
N ILE A 236 0.27 -31.16 -20.00
CA ILE A 236 0.24 -29.77 -20.46
C ILE A 236 -0.23 -29.74 -21.93
N THR A 237 -1.49 -29.36 -22.14
CA THR A 237 -1.96 -28.84 -23.45
C THR A 237 -1.44 -27.42 -23.65
N GLU A 238 -1.15 -27.04 -24.89
CA GLU A 238 -0.51 -25.76 -25.29
C GLU A 238 -1.27 -24.48 -24.89
N ASP A 239 -2.52 -24.58 -24.42
CA ASP A 239 -3.22 -23.50 -23.72
C ASP A 239 -3.04 -23.65 -22.21
N GLY A 240 -2.04 -22.94 -21.67
CA GLY A 240 -1.71 -22.91 -20.23
C GLY A 240 -2.84 -22.31 -19.38
N GLY A 241 -3.78 -23.15 -18.96
CA GLY A 241 -4.89 -22.77 -18.09
C GLY A 241 -4.45 -22.31 -16.68
N GLU A 242 -5.32 -21.51 -16.04
CA GLU A 242 -5.17 -20.91 -14.71
C GLU A 242 -4.81 -21.88 -13.56
N ASN A 243 -4.87 -23.21 -13.78
CA ASN A 243 -4.61 -24.27 -12.79
C ASN A 243 -3.12 -24.43 -12.35
N THR A 244 -2.20 -23.62 -12.88
CA THR A 244 -0.75 -23.73 -12.59
C THR A 244 -0.22 -22.71 -11.57
N LYS A 245 -1.08 -21.81 -11.07
CA LYS A 245 -0.69 -20.69 -10.19
C LYS A 245 -1.42 -20.77 -8.85
N LEU A 246 -0.67 -20.90 -7.75
CA LEU A 246 -1.20 -20.88 -6.39
C LEU A 246 -1.08 -19.47 -5.81
N ARG A 247 -2.13 -18.98 -5.15
CA ARG A 247 -2.07 -17.71 -4.41
C ARG A 247 -1.59 -18.00 -2.98
N ARG A 248 -0.60 -17.28 -2.47
CA ARG A 248 -0.07 -17.47 -1.10
C ARG A 248 -0.15 -16.19 -0.28
N THR A 249 -0.56 -16.31 0.98
CA THR A 249 -0.48 -15.25 1.98
C THR A 249 0.27 -15.75 3.21
N ASP A 250 1.26 -15.01 3.66
CA ASP A 250 2.07 -15.36 4.82
C ASP A 250 1.69 -14.55 6.06
N ILE A 251 1.62 -15.25 7.19
CA ILE A 251 1.39 -14.66 8.50
C ILE A 251 2.63 -14.91 9.35
N PHE A 252 3.28 -13.85 9.79
CA PHE A 252 4.45 -13.93 10.65
C PHE A 252 4.00 -14.00 12.10
N VAL A 253 4.53 -14.97 12.82
CA VAL A 253 4.09 -15.32 14.17
C VAL A 253 5.28 -15.61 15.08
N VAL A 254 5.12 -15.31 16.37
CA VAL A 254 6.09 -15.62 17.41
C VAL A 254 5.42 -16.42 18.52
N ASP A 255 6.17 -17.27 19.20
CA ASP A 255 5.66 -17.93 20.40
C ASP A 255 5.82 -17.06 21.65
N MET A 256 5.40 -17.63 22.77
CA MET A 256 5.40 -17.01 24.09
C MET A 256 6.78 -17.02 24.76
N THR A 257 7.81 -17.58 24.12
CA THR A 257 9.18 -17.61 24.65
C THR A 257 9.95 -16.33 24.30
N HIS A 258 11.08 -16.11 24.97
CA HIS A 258 11.93 -14.92 24.75
C HIS A 258 12.88 -15.07 23.55
N ASP A 259 13.02 -16.27 22.98
CA ASP A 259 13.87 -16.53 21.81
C ASP A 259 13.09 -16.12 20.54
N ASN A 260 13.62 -15.15 19.79
CA ASN A 260 12.84 -14.22 18.94
C ASN A 260 12.91 -14.44 17.42
N ASP A 261 13.14 -15.66 16.93
CA ASP A 261 13.04 -15.90 15.50
C ASP A 261 11.57 -16.13 15.09
N PRO A 262 10.98 -15.27 14.25
CA PRO A 262 9.59 -15.43 13.84
C PRO A 262 9.43 -16.65 12.95
N ALA A 263 8.34 -17.39 13.17
CA ALA A 263 7.87 -18.41 12.25
C ALA A 263 6.91 -17.81 11.23
N VAL A 264 6.77 -18.48 10.09
CA VAL A 264 5.85 -18.12 9.02
C VAL A 264 4.72 -19.15 8.97
N PHE A 265 3.49 -18.69 8.93
CA PHE A 265 2.32 -19.52 8.69
C PHE A 265 1.70 -19.14 7.34
N SER A 266 1.83 -20.04 6.36
CA SER A 266 1.42 -19.82 4.98
C SER A 266 0.04 -20.41 4.69
N LEU A 267 -0.79 -19.61 4.01
CA LEU A 267 -2.12 -19.95 3.53
C LEU A 267 -2.12 -19.92 2.00
N TYR A 268 -2.83 -20.87 1.37
CA TYR A 268 -2.90 -20.99 -0.09
C TYR A 268 -4.34 -20.91 -0.65
N ASP A 269 -4.48 -20.31 -1.83
CA ASP A 269 -5.73 -20.20 -2.61
C ASP A 269 -6.91 -19.68 -1.79
N GLU A 270 -8.00 -20.45 -1.64
CA GLU A 270 -9.16 -20.02 -0.85
C GLU A 270 -8.82 -19.83 0.64
N GLN A 271 -7.76 -20.47 1.15
CA GLN A 271 -7.32 -20.32 2.54
C GLN A 271 -6.83 -18.91 2.84
N THR A 272 -6.36 -18.14 1.84
CA THR A 272 -5.87 -16.75 2.05
C THR A 272 -6.95 -15.85 2.65
N GLN A 273 -8.23 -16.20 2.45
CA GLN A 273 -9.36 -15.49 3.04
C GLN A 273 -9.37 -15.53 4.57
N LEU A 274 -8.78 -16.57 5.19
CA LEU A 274 -8.62 -16.65 6.65
C LEU A 274 -7.67 -15.57 7.18
N ALA A 275 -6.65 -15.17 6.41
CA ALA A 275 -5.74 -14.09 6.79
C ALA A 275 -6.49 -12.76 6.97
N THR A 276 -7.54 -12.53 6.19
CA THR A 276 -8.34 -11.29 6.27
C THR A 276 -9.12 -11.16 7.58
N MET A 277 -9.22 -12.23 8.35
CA MET A 277 -9.89 -12.26 9.65
C MET A 277 -8.95 -12.08 10.83
N LEU A 278 -7.64 -11.93 10.57
CA LEU A 278 -6.58 -11.79 11.56
C LEU A 278 -5.96 -10.38 11.47
N ALA A 279 -5.63 -9.80 12.62
CA ALA A 279 -4.87 -8.56 12.70
C ALA A 279 -3.52 -8.77 13.39
N ARG A 280 -2.59 -7.82 13.20
CA ARG A 280 -1.40 -7.73 14.03
C ARG A 280 -1.82 -7.58 15.51
N GLY A 281 -1.10 -8.24 16.40
CA GLY A 281 -1.38 -8.26 17.84
C GLY A 281 -2.34 -9.37 18.26
N ASP A 282 -3.15 -9.89 17.33
CA ASP A 282 -4.02 -11.03 17.62
C ASP A 282 -3.21 -12.28 17.99
N TYR A 283 -3.85 -13.18 18.73
CA TYR A 283 -3.28 -14.46 19.09
C TYR A 283 -4.00 -15.57 18.33
N ILE A 284 -3.22 -16.53 17.83
CA ILE A 284 -3.73 -17.72 17.18
C ILE A 284 -3.30 -18.98 17.92
N GLY A 285 -4.26 -19.88 18.09
CA GLY A 285 -3.99 -21.27 18.45
C GLY A 285 -3.86 -22.08 17.18
N LEU A 286 -2.67 -22.60 16.91
CA LEU A 286 -2.38 -23.40 15.73
C LEU A 286 -2.30 -24.87 16.14
N PHE A 287 -3.35 -25.62 15.82
CA PHE A 287 -3.46 -27.04 16.14
C PHE A 287 -3.21 -27.90 14.89
N ASN A 288 -2.24 -28.79 14.99
CA ASN A 288 -1.81 -29.74 13.98
C ASN A 288 -1.52 -29.13 12.59
N PRO A 289 -0.65 -28.10 12.49
CA PRO A 289 -0.25 -27.53 11.21
C PRO A 289 0.47 -28.53 10.30
N GLY A 290 0.38 -28.30 8.98
CA GLY A 290 1.24 -28.94 8.00
C GLY A 290 2.64 -28.34 7.98
N PHE A 291 3.58 -29.06 7.37
CA PHE A 291 4.95 -28.60 7.12
C PHE A 291 5.24 -28.68 5.61
N PRO A 292 5.92 -27.67 5.05
CA PRO A 292 6.17 -27.60 3.61
C PRO A 292 7.13 -28.68 3.14
N SER A 293 6.88 -29.20 1.94
CA SER A 293 7.76 -30.12 1.22
C SER A 293 8.88 -29.37 0.45
N ALA A 294 9.61 -28.47 1.13
CA ALA A 294 10.75 -27.71 0.57
C ALA A 294 10.45 -26.99 -0.77
N ARG A 295 9.36 -26.20 -0.82
CA ARG A 295 8.86 -25.54 -2.04
C ARG A 295 9.61 -24.25 -2.40
N THR A 296 10.18 -23.56 -1.42
CA THR A 296 11.01 -22.36 -1.62
C THR A 296 12.48 -22.60 -1.32
N GLU A 297 13.36 -21.74 -1.80
CA GLU A 297 14.79 -21.82 -1.53
C GLU A 297 15.10 -21.73 -0.03
N SER A 298 14.37 -20.89 0.72
CA SER A 298 14.53 -20.78 2.18
C SER A 298 14.02 -22.02 2.94
N GLN A 299 12.96 -22.66 2.43
CA GLN A 299 12.49 -23.96 2.94
C GLN A 299 13.45 -25.10 2.60
N LYS A 300 14.15 -25.05 1.45
CA LYS A 300 15.20 -26.00 1.07
C LYS A 300 16.46 -25.83 1.92
N SER A 301 16.81 -24.59 2.29
CA SER A 301 17.95 -24.30 3.17
C SER A 301 17.62 -24.42 4.66
N HIS A 302 16.37 -24.75 5.03
CA HIS A 302 15.87 -24.79 6.41
C HIS A 302 16.20 -23.51 7.22
N SER A 303 16.25 -22.36 6.56
CA SER A 303 16.61 -21.10 7.24
C SER A 303 15.45 -20.49 8.03
N ASP A 304 14.21 -20.85 7.67
CA ASP A 304 12.99 -20.28 8.24
C ASP A 304 12.10 -21.39 8.83
N ILE A 305 11.42 -21.12 9.95
CA ILE A 305 10.40 -22.02 10.51
C ILE A 305 9.08 -21.74 9.78
N VAL A 306 8.60 -22.67 8.95
CA VAL A 306 7.40 -22.48 8.14
C VAL A 306 6.35 -23.56 8.42
N PHE A 307 5.12 -23.11 8.70
CA PHE A 307 3.91 -23.92 8.84
C PHE A 307 2.98 -23.68 7.66
N GLU A 308 2.23 -24.70 7.25
CA GLU A 308 1.20 -24.60 6.21
C GLU A 308 -0.16 -25.00 6.77
N TYR A 309 -1.23 -24.32 6.33
CA TYR A 309 -2.59 -24.78 6.65
C TYR A 309 -2.93 -26.02 5.81
N SER A 310 -3.00 -27.16 6.50
CA SER A 310 -3.35 -28.47 5.94
C SER A 310 -4.81 -28.85 6.21
N GLU A 311 -5.25 -29.97 5.66
CA GLU A 311 -6.60 -30.52 5.89
C GLU A 311 -6.88 -30.85 7.36
N ASP A 312 -5.84 -31.10 8.16
CA ASP A 312 -5.94 -31.40 9.59
C ASP A 312 -5.74 -30.18 10.49
N THR A 313 -5.35 -29.02 9.91
CA THR A 313 -5.06 -27.82 10.68
C THR A 313 -6.33 -27.21 11.23
N ILE A 314 -6.31 -26.86 12.52
CA ILE A 314 -7.42 -26.19 13.20
C ILE A 314 -6.91 -24.89 13.81
N LEU A 315 -7.64 -23.82 13.53
CA LEU A 315 -7.29 -22.47 13.95
C LEU A 315 -8.23 -21.98 15.04
N PHE A 316 -7.61 -21.37 16.05
CA PHE A 316 -8.26 -20.62 17.10
C PHE A 316 -7.79 -19.18 17.01
N HIS A 317 -8.67 -18.24 17.29
CA HIS A 317 -8.39 -16.81 17.25
C HIS A 317 -8.79 -16.17 18.58
N MET A 318 -7.95 -15.27 19.08
CA MET A 318 -8.27 -14.40 20.20
C MET A 318 -7.72 -13.00 19.91
N SER A 319 -8.54 -11.96 20.15
CA SER A 319 -8.08 -10.59 19.98
C SER A 319 -6.98 -10.25 21.00
N GLU A 320 -6.08 -9.33 20.66
CA GLU A 320 -5.03 -8.86 21.59
C GLU A 320 -5.62 -8.42 22.95
N ARG A 321 -6.72 -7.65 22.90
CA ARG A 321 -7.43 -7.19 24.09
C ARG A 321 -7.88 -8.34 24.97
N ASP A 322 -8.48 -9.37 24.37
CA ASP A 322 -9.00 -10.51 25.12
C ASP A 322 -7.88 -11.39 25.66
N ALA A 323 -6.79 -11.56 24.92
CA ALA A 323 -5.59 -12.28 25.38
C ALA A 323 -4.98 -11.62 26.61
N ARG A 324 -4.91 -10.28 26.62
CA ARG A 324 -4.47 -9.49 27.78
C ARG A 324 -5.42 -9.63 28.96
N LEU A 325 -6.73 -9.59 28.75
CA LEU A 325 -7.73 -9.82 29.81
C LEU A 325 -7.67 -11.24 30.38
N ALA A 326 -7.35 -12.23 29.55
CA ALA A 326 -7.14 -13.64 29.94
C ALA A 326 -5.77 -13.90 30.59
N GLY A 327 -4.83 -12.96 30.51
CA GLY A 327 -3.44 -13.15 30.93
C GLY A 327 -2.69 -14.22 30.13
N VAL A 328 -3.12 -14.50 28.89
CA VAL A 328 -2.47 -15.44 27.95
C VAL A 328 -1.73 -14.70 26.83
N ASN A 329 -1.47 -13.42 27.06
CA ASN A 329 -0.60 -12.56 26.24
C ASN A 329 0.88 -12.79 26.58
N LYS A 330 1.77 -12.38 25.68
CA LYS A 330 3.22 -12.48 25.87
C LYS A 330 3.63 -11.47 26.94
N VAL A 331 4.11 -11.95 28.09
CA VAL A 331 4.53 -11.11 29.21
C VAL A 331 6.04 -10.86 29.09
N GLU A 332 6.44 -9.60 28.97
CA GLU A 332 7.85 -9.23 29.01
C GLU A 332 8.41 -9.38 30.43
N ALA A 333 9.64 -9.90 30.54
CA ALA A 333 10.41 -9.78 31.78
C ALA A 333 10.94 -8.34 31.85
N ASP A 334 10.41 -7.56 32.79
CA ASP A 334 10.57 -6.12 32.95
C ASP A 334 11.92 -5.53 32.52
N GLY A 335 11.79 -4.50 31.67
CA GLY A 335 12.74 -3.41 31.54
C GLY A 335 12.07 -2.03 31.64
N SER A 336 10.88 -1.87 32.24
CA SER A 336 10.38 -0.60 32.83
C SER A 336 8.91 -0.71 33.27
N ASN A 337 8.70 -1.15 34.52
CA ASN A 337 7.39 -1.13 35.17
C ASN A 337 6.83 0.31 35.27
N SER A 338 5.71 0.58 34.60
CA SER A 338 4.74 1.60 35.03
C SER A 338 3.56 0.89 35.68
N GLN A 339 3.70 0.58 36.98
CA GLN A 339 2.63 -0.02 37.76
C GLN A 339 1.45 0.95 37.91
N LEU A 340 0.31 0.60 37.31
CA LEU A 340 -0.99 1.10 37.72
C LEU A 340 -1.41 0.34 38.99
N SER A 341 -1.25 0.96 40.16
CA SER A 341 -1.76 0.43 41.43
C SER A 341 -3.29 0.52 41.52
N GLN A 342 -3.93 -0.59 41.89
CA GLN A 342 -5.35 -0.64 42.28
C GLN A 342 -5.62 0.21 43.55
N PRO A 343 -6.87 0.68 43.78
CA PRO A 343 -7.21 1.44 44.98
C PRO A 343 -7.74 0.53 46.09
N ARG A 344 -7.27 0.67 47.34
CA ARG A 344 -8.12 0.63 48.56
C ARG A 344 -7.38 0.91 49.89
N ARG A 345 -7.85 2.00 50.51
CA ARG A 345 -8.21 2.24 51.94
C ARG A 345 -7.15 2.18 53.06
N GLY A 346 -6.95 3.34 53.68
CA GLY A 346 -6.89 3.49 55.14
C GLY A 346 -5.68 4.26 55.69
N GLY A 347 -5.91 5.44 56.27
CA GLY A 347 -4.97 6.10 57.20
C GLY A 347 -4.74 7.59 56.94
N SER A 348 -5.36 8.45 57.77
CA SER A 348 -5.00 9.86 57.94
C SER A 348 -3.56 10.01 58.43
N PHE A 349 -2.84 11.07 58.01
CA PHE A 349 -2.18 12.05 58.91
C PHE A 349 -1.56 13.23 58.10
N SER A 350 -2.02 14.44 58.44
CA SER A 350 -1.40 15.78 58.45
C SER A 350 -0.26 16.19 57.50
N ASN A 351 -0.53 17.27 56.75
CA ASN A 351 0.26 18.46 56.41
C ASN A 351 1.77 18.50 56.73
N LEU A 352 2.59 18.81 55.70
CA LEU A 352 3.48 19.98 55.61
C LEU A 352 4.22 19.97 54.25
N SER A 353 4.39 21.15 53.65
CA SER A 353 5.29 21.45 52.51
C SER A 353 6.19 22.63 52.93
N PRO A 354 7.21 23.05 52.17
CA PRO A 354 7.97 22.40 51.09
C PRO A 354 9.51 22.48 51.30
N ASN A 355 10.30 21.61 50.65
CA ASN A 355 11.63 22.03 50.17
C ASN A 355 12.22 21.10 49.09
N ILE A 356 12.23 21.64 47.87
CA ILE A 356 13.29 21.63 46.85
C ILE A 356 14.34 20.50 46.94
N SER A 357 14.21 19.54 46.03
CA SER A 357 15.31 19.01 45.19
C SER A 357 14.74 18.06 44.14
N THR A 358 14.40 18.57 42.95
CA THR A 358 14.05 17.78 41.77
C THR A 358 15.31 17.14 41.18
N PRO A 359 15.36 15.80 41.00
CA PRO A 359 16.31 15.18 40.07
C PRO A 359 15.88 15.52 38.62
N PRO A 360 16.79 15.46 37.63
CA PRO A 360 16.48 15.84 36.27
C PRO A 360 15.44 14.87 35.68
N GLN A 361 14.22 15.37 35.44
CA GLN A 361 13.24 14.66 34.65
C GLN A 361 13.78 14.53 33.23
N LYS A 362 14.17 13.31 32.84
CA LYS A 362 14.17 12.92 31.42
C LYS A 362 12.74 13.07 30.93
N ILE A 363 12.46 14.17 30.25
CA ILE A 363 11.22 14.36 29.50
C ILE A 363 11.25 13.35 28.35
N THR A 364 10.76 12.13 28.59
CA THR A 364 10.42 11.22 27.50
C THR A 364 9.22 11.86 26.79
N LYS A 365 9.45 12.33 25.57
CA LYS A 365 8.39 12.86 24.69
C LYS A 365 7.29 11.80 24.65
N LYS A 366 6.09 12.13 25.15
CA LYS A 366 4.94 11.20 25.09
C LYS A 366 4.61 11.03 23.61
N GLY A 367 4.79 9.82 23.08
CA GLY A 367 4.54 9.52 21.68
C GLY A 367 3.09 9.78 21.27
N ILE A 368 2.84 9.87 19.95
CA ILE A 368 1.51 10.19 19.40
C ILE A 368 0.44 9.12 19.73
N MET A 369 0.87 7.91 20.04
CA MET A 369 0.04 6.77 20.44
C MET A 369 0.77 5.88 21.46
N GLU A 370 0.01 4.99 22.10
CA GLU A 370 0.56 3.92 22.93
C GLU A 370 1.27 2.87 22.07
N ARG A 371 2.34 2.27 22.62
CA ARG A 371 3.08 1.19 21.98
C ARG A 371 2.46 -0.16 22.37
N ASP A 372 2.55 -1.13 21.46
CA ASP A 372 2.19 -2.52 21.71
C ASP A 372 3.20 -3.18 22.67
N GLU A 373 2.92 -4.42 23.05
CA GLU A 373 3.75 -5.20 23.99
C GLU A 373 5.18 -5.41 23.46
N GLU A 374 5.41 -5.30 22.16
CA GLU A 374 6.73 -5.41 21.52
C GLU A 374 7.43 -4.03 21.35
N GLY A 375 6.83 -2.96 21.89
CA GLY A 375 7.37 -1.61 21.81
C GLY A 375 7.17 -0.93 20.45
N PHE A 376 6.34 -1.49 19.56
CA PHE A 376 5.98 -0.86 18.29
C PHE A 376 4.76 0.05 18.41
N MET A 377 4.69 1.06 17.56
CA MET A 377 3.55 1.96 17.44
C MET A 377 2.84 1.72 16.12
N ASP A 378 1.75 0.94 16.13
CA ASP A 378 0.96 0.68 14.93
C ASP A 378 0.05 1.87 14.59
N CYS A 379 0.40 2.57 13.52
CA CYS A 379 -0.28 3.78 13.09
C CYS A 379 -1.48 3.51 12.16
N LEU A 380 -1.83 2.25 11.88
CA LEU A 380 -2.92 1.92 10.96
C LEU A 380 -4.26 2.51 11.41
N GLY A 381 -4.52 2.49 12.73
CA GLY A 381 -5.72 3.05 13.34
C GLY A 381 -5.63 4.52 13.76
N TYR A 382 -4.51 5.19 13.48
CA TYR A 382 -4.30 6.57 13.92
C TYR A 382 -5.23 7.55 13.18
N GLN A 383 -5.98 8.35 13.94
CA GLN A 383 -7.03 9.19 13.37
C GLN A 383 -6.49 10.39 12.60
N ASN A 384 -5.38 10.97 13.05
CA ASN A 384 -4.85 12.22 12.51
C ASN A 384 -3.77 11.96 11.48
N ARG A 385 -3.44 12.99 10.69
CA ARG A 385 -2.29 12.96 9.80
C ARG A 385 -0.99 12.89 10.60
N ILE A 386 -0.07 12.03 10.17
CA ILE A 386 1.31 11.96 10.69
C ILE A 386 2.19 12.88 9.84
N TYR A 387 2.97 13.72 10.50
CA TYR A 387 4.00 14.54 9.88
C TYR A 387 5.39 13.98 10.17
N ILE A 388 6.41 14.44 9.41
CA ILE A 388 7.79 14.00 9.59
C ILE A 388 8.30 14.24 11.01
N LYS A 389 7.93 15.37 11.65
CA LYS A 389 8.29 15.68 13.05
C LYS A 389 7.68 14.71 14.09
N ASP A 390 6.64 13.98 13.71
CA ASP A 390 5.92 13.04 14.57
C ASP A 390 6.52 11.63 14.48
N LEU A 391 7.48 11.41 13.57
CA LEU A 391 8.15 10.13 13.42
C LEU A 391 9.05 9.82 14.63
N GLU A 392 8.98 8.57 15.07
CA GLU A 392 9.75 7.97 16.16
C GLU A 392 10.25 6.59 15.72
N SER A 393 11.16 5.98 16.50
CA SER A 393 11.58 4.60 16.28
C SER A 393 10.43 3.61 16.50
N SER A 394 10.49 2.47 15.82
CA SER A 394 9.55 1.35 15.92
C SER A 394 8.09 1.71 15.60
N MET A 395 7.83 2.57 14.62
CA MET A 395 6.49 2.86 14.09
C MET A 395 6.18 1.96 12.90
N LEU A 396 4.91 1.61 12.73
CA LEU A 396 4.42 0.76 11.65
C LEU A 396 3.22 1.38 10.96
N ASN A 397 2.95 0.96 9.73
CA ASN A 397 1.80 1.43 8.93
C ASN A 397 1.76 2.96 8.80
N VAL A 398 2.94 3.59 8.77
CA VAL A 398 3.08 5.04 8.69
C VAL A 398 2.71 5.49 7.29
N THR A 399 1.88 6.52 7.21
CA THR A 399 1.47 7.16 5.95
C THR A 399 1.89 8.62 5.94
N LEU A 400 2.64 9.03 4.91
CA LEU A 400 3.18 10.38 4.76
C LEU A 400 2.78 10.98 3.41
N LEU A 401 2.23 12.20 3.44
CA LEU A 401 2.06 13.05 2.26
C LEU A 401 3.20 14.08 2.25
N CYS A 402 4.08 13.99 1.24
CA CYS A 402 5.35 14.70 1.23
C CYS A 402 5.80 15.08 -0.21
N LYS A 403 6.72 16.04 -0.31
CA LYS A 403 7.42 16.43 -1.53
C LYS A 403 8.72 15.65 -1.67
N VAL A 404 9.00 15.14 -2.86
CA VAL A 404 10.28 14.52 -3.21
C VAL A 404 11.34 15.59 -3.39
N VAL A 405 12.40 15.52 -2.60
CA VAL A 405 13.53 16.46 -2.67
C VAL A 405 14.65 15.89 -3.54
N ALA A 406 14.97 14.62 -3.35
CA ALA A 406 16.02 13.94 -4.10
C ALA A 406 15.75 12.44 -4.17
N ILE A 407 16.21 11.80 -5.24
CA ILE A 407 16.12 10.36 -5.45
C ILE A 407 17.52 9.86 -5.84
N ALA A 408 18.01 8.85 -5.13
CA ALA A 408 19.24 8.17 -5.47
C ALA A 408 19.00 7.08 -6.54
N SER A 409 20.00 6.83 -7.38
CA SER A 409 20.02 5.64 -8.24
C SER A 409 19.97 4.36 -7.40
N ASN A 410 19.50 3.28 -8.02
CA ASN A 410 19.49 1.97 -7.37
C ASN A 410 20.91 1.62 -6.89
N ASN A 411 21.03 1.27 -5.60
CA ASN A 411 22.27 0.84 -4.99
C ASN A 411 22.07 -0.52 -4.29
N PRO A 412 22.05 -1.61 -5.08
CA PRO A 412 21.66 -2.92 -4.60
C PRO A 412 22.51 -3.41 -3.42
N PHE A 413 21.85 -4.04 -2.45
CA PHE A 413 22.49 -4.67 -1.31
C PHE A 413 22.75 -6.15 -1.62
N THR A 414 23.98 -6.62 -1.48
CA THR A 414 24.30 -8.04 -1.63
C THR A 414 24.39 -8.68 -0.25
N LYS A 415 23.53 -9.66 0.02
CA LYS A 415 23.55 -10.40 1.29
C LYS A 415 24.82 -11.26 1.35
N GLN A 416 25.63 -11.05 2.40
CA GLN A 416 26.83 -11.85 2.64
C GLN A 416 26.43 -13.32 2.87
N GLY A 417 27.14 -14.26 2.23
CA GLY A 417 26.93 -15.70 2.36
C GLY A 417 26.05 -16.35 1.29
N THR A 418 24.97 -15.70 0.84
CA THR A 418 24.08 -16.27 -0.20
C THR A 418 24.32 -15.70 -1.59
N GLY A 419 25.00 -14.55 -1.70
CA GLY A 419 25.19 -13.84 -2.98
C GLY A 419 23.90 -13.22 -3.53
N ALA A 420 22.78 -13.34 -2.81
CA ALA A 420 21.50 -12.77 -3.21
C ALA A 420 21.59 -11.23 -3.23
N LYS A 421 21.25 -10.64 -4.37
CA LYS A 421 21.27 -9.20 -4.62
C LYS A 421 19.87 -8.63 -4.47
N MET A 422 19.75 -7.60 -3.62
CA MET A 422 18.48 -6.93 -3.36
C MET A 422 18.49 -5.48 -3.83
N ASP A 423 17.46 -5.07 -4.56
CA ASP A 423 17.26 -3.70 -5.02
C ASP A 423 17.02 -2.76 -3.82
N ARG A 424 17.74 -1.63 -3.80
CA ARG A 424 17.64 -0.63 -2.73
C ARG A 424 17.69 0.77 -3.30
N TYR A 425 16.61 1.52 -3.05
CA TYR A 425 16.44 2.91 -3.47
C TYR A 425 16.40 3.79 -2.23
N ALA A 426 17.07 4.94 -2.29
CA ALA A 426 16.99 5.96 -1.25
C ALA A 426 16.34 7.22 -1.81
N MET A 427 15.43 7.81 -1.04
CA MET A 427 14.72 9.02 -1.43
C MET A 427 14.64 9.98 -0.25
N ARG A 428 14.99 11.24 -0.49
CA ARG A 428 14.80 12.32 0.48
C ARG A 428 13.44 12.96 0.24
N ILE A 429 12.62 12.98 1.27
CA ILE A 429 11.29 13.59 1.24
C ILE A 429 11.20 14.74 2.25
N MET A 430 10.24 15.62 2.04
CA MET A 430 9.96 16.72 2.96
C MET A 430 8.48 17.04 3.09
N ASP A 431 8.09 17.57 4.23
CA ASP A 431 6.79 18.20 4.46
C ASP A 431 7.01 19.58 5.13
N SER A 432 5.95 20.19 5.64
CA SER A 432 6.02 21.48 6.33
C SER A 432 6.79 21.44 7.66
N THR A 433 7.10 20.24 8.17
CA THR A 433 7.69 20.02 9.48
C THR A 433 9.15 19.57 9.45
N GLY A 434 9.65 19.10 8.30
CA GLY A 434 11.04 18.71 8.17
C GLY A 434 11.36 17.91 6.91
N LYS A 435 12.55 17.30 6.91
CA LYS A 435 13.05 16.41 5.85
C LYS A 435 13.45 15.08 6.46
N VAL A 436 13.27 13.99 5.73
CA VAL A 436 13.73 12.66 6.15
C VAL A 436 14.15 11.83 4.94
N ASP A 437 15.11 10.92 5.14
CA ASP A 437 15.51 9.95 4.13
C ASP A 437 14.75 8.63 4.33
N VAL A 438 14.19 8.11 3.25
CA VAL A 438 13.44 6.85 3.22
C VAL A 438 14.19 5.84 2.37
N THR A 439 14.39 4.65 2.91
CA THR A 439 14.96 3.51 2.18
C THR A 439 13.85 2.58 1.72
N LEU A 440 13.79 2.33 0.41
CA LEU A 440 12.75 1.52 -0.21
C LEU A 440 13.38 0.28 -0.86
N TRP A 441 12.82 -0.88 -0.53
CA TRP A 441 13.36 -2.18 -0.90
C TRP A 441 12.56 -2.82 -2.03
N GLU A 442 13.28 -3.50 -2.92
CA GLU A 442 12.70 -4.37 -3.95
C GLU A 442 11.53 -3.72 -4.71
N GLN A 443 10.40 -4.42 -4.85
CA GLN A 443 9.23 -3.99 -5.58
C GLN A 443 8.70 -2.62 -5.14
N ALA A 444 8.75 -2.31 -3.83
CA ALA A 444 8.36 -0.99 -3.34
C ALA A 444 9.32 0.10 -3.82
N GLY A 445 10.64 -0.17 -3.77
CA GLY A 445 11.66 0.73 -4.30
C GLY A 445 11.58 0.91 -5.82
N ARG A 446 11.21 -0.13 -6.57
CA ARG A 446 11.05 -0.05 -8.03
C ARG A 446 9.95 0.93 -8.45
N LYS A 447 8.94 1.21 -7.61
CA LYS A 447 7.91 2.22 -7.88
C LYS A 447 8.48 3.64 -7.96
N VAL A 448 9.63 3.90 -7.32
CA VAL A 448 10.32 5.21 -7.35
C VAL A 448 10.91 5.52 -8.73
N ARG A 449 11.08 4.52 -9.61
CA ARG A 449 11.70 4.69 -10.94
C ARG A 449 11.00 5.74 -11.82
N LYS A 450 9.71 6.00 -11.59
CA LYS A 450 8.90 6.98 -12.31
C LYS A 450 8.79 8.34 -11.60
N LEU A 451 9.32 8.45 -10.39
CA LEU A 451 9.27 9.69 -9.61
C LEU A 451 10.36 10.66 -10.02
N GLN A 452 10.10 11.93 -9.77
CA GLN A 452 11.01 13.03 -10.02
C GLN A 452 11.10 13.96 -8.82
N PRO A 453 12.25 14.61 -8.57
CA PRO A 453 12.34 15.71 -7.62
C PRO A 453 11.29 16.80 -7.91
N GLY A 454 10.75 17.39 -6.86
CA GLY A 454 9.69 18.38 -6.91
C GLY A 454 8.28 17.81 -6.75
N GLN A 455 8.05 16.53 -7.09
CA GLN A 455 6.71 15.93 -7.08
C GLN A 455 6.22 15.67 -5.66
N TYR A 456 4.90 15.74 -5.48
CA TYR A 456 4.23 15.32 -4.27
C TYR A 456 3.78 13.87 -4.38
N ILE A 457 4.02 13.13 -3.30
CA ILE A 457 3.70 11.72 -3.20
C ILE A 457 2.98 11.43 -1.89
N LEU A 458 2.09 10.44 -1.94
CA LEU A 458 1.56 9.77 -0.76
C LEU A 458 2.29 8.43 -0.62
N LEU A 459 3.07 8.30 0.45
CA LEU A 459 3.72 7.05 0.85
C LEU A 459 2.90 6.40 1.94
N THR A 460 2.55 5.13 1.76
CA THR A 460 1.74 4.35 2.70
C THR A 460 2.53 3.12 3.15
N GLY A 461 2.16 2.52 4.29
CA GLY A 461 2.78 1.27 4.75
C GLY A 461 4.28 1.39 5.05
N LEU A 462 4.75 2.57 5.48
CA LEU A 462 6.14 2.76 5.92
C LEU A 462 6.34 2.23 7.34
N THR A 463 7.57 1.86 7.65
CA THR A 463 8.00 1.43 8.98
C THR A 463 9.23 2.22 9.42
N THR A 464 9.44 2.37 10.73
CA THR A 464 10.70 2.89 11.27
C THR A 464 11.42 1.82 12.06
N SER A 465 12.75 1.79 11.94
CA SER A 465 13.57 0.81 12.64
C SER A 465 13.54 1.04 14.15
N SER A 466 13.98 0.02 14.89
CA SER A 466 14.40 0.21 16.28
C SER A 466 15.48 1.27 16.38
N ALA A 467 15.58 1.88 17.56
CA ALA A 467 16.61 2.87 17.85
C ALA A 467 17.97 2.16 18.06
N HIS A 468 18.98 2.55 17.29
CA HIS A 468 20.33 1.99 17.37
C HIS A 468 21.28 2.98 18.04
N PRO A 469 22.05 2.56 19.06
CA PRO A 469 23.08 3.41 19.65
C PRO A 469 24.24 3.59 18.67
N THR A 470 24.66 4.84 18.48
CA THR A 470 25.86 5.23 17.72
C THR A 470 26.71 6.16 18.58
N GLU A 471 27.95 6.39 18.17
CA GLU A 471 28.88 7.31 18.86
C GLU A 471 28.28 8.71 19.03
N ASN A 472 27.39 9.14 18.12
CA ASN A 472 26.76 10.46 18.11
C ASN A 472 25.33 10.48 18.69
N GLY A 473 24.92 9.42 19.38
CA GLY A 473 23.58 9.28 19.97
C GLY A 473 22.76 8.16 19.33
N THR A 474 21.44 8.21 19.45
CA THR A 474 20.57 7.15 18.95
C THR A 474 20.03 7.50 17.56
N VAL A 475 20.19 6.60 16.59
CA VAL A 475 19.67 6.76 15.22
C VAL A 475 18.64 5.69 14.89
N TRP A 476 17.70 6.01 14.01
CA TRP A 476 16.74 5.08 13.46
C TRP A 476 16.39 5.51 12.03
N PHE A 477 15.85 4.59 11.23
CA PHE A 477 15.68 4.77 9.79
C PHE A 477 14.22 4.55 9.38
N VAL A 478 13.77 5.29 8.37
CA VAL A 478 12.47 5.06 7.73
C VAL A 478 12.66 4.08 6.57
N ASN A 479 11.85 3.03 6.56
CA ASN A 479 11.92 1.95 5.59
C ASN A 479 10.56 1.69 4.93
N GLY A 480 10.59 1.17 3.71
CA GLY A 480 9.40 0.64 3.05
C GLY A 480 9.73 -0.58 2.19
N SER A 481 8.82 -1.55 2.19
CA SER A 481 8.94 -2.80 1.44
C SER A 481 7.56 -3.32 1.06
N ALA A 482 7.48 -4.20 0.06
CA ALA A 482 6.21 -4.83 -0.31
C ALA A 482 5.63 -5.68 0.83
N VAL A 483 6.49 -6.29 1.66
CA VAL A 483 6.09 -7.06 2.85
C VAL A 483 5.32 -6.16 3.81
N CYS A 484 5.83 -4.96 4.09
CA CYS A 484 5.15 -3.98 4.95
C CYS A 484 3.89 -3.34 4.32
N GLY A 485 3.49 -3.76 3.11
CA GLY A 485 2.39 -3.14 2.38
C GLY A 485 2.72 -1.75 1.84
N THR A 486 4.01 -1.44 1.62
CA THR A 486 4.40 -0.10 1.16
C THR A 486 3.90 0.17 -0.26
N ASP A 487 3.16 1.27 -0.40
CA ASP A 487 2.71 1.78 -1.69
C ASP A 487 2.99 3.27 -1.86
N ILE A 488 3.10 3.70 -3.12
CA ILE A 488 3.53 5.04 -3.50
C ILE A 488 2.58 5.58 -4.56
N TYR A 489 1.88 6.67 -4.25
CA TYR A 489 1.01 7.38 -5.18
C TYR A 489 1.65 8.71 -5.58
N ASN A 490 1.83 8.94 -6.88
CA ASN A 490 2.33 10.21 -7.39
C ASN A 490 1.18 11.19 -7.59
N VAL A 491 0.94 11.98 -6.54
CA VAL A 491 -0.15 12.96 -6.47
C VAL A 491 0.00 14.03 -7.55
N SER A 492 1.23 14.47 -7.84
CA SER A 492 1.49 15.49 -8.87
C SER A 492 1.05 15.07 -10.27
N THR A 493 0.95 13.77 -10.55
CA THR A 493 0.56 13.25 -11.87
C THR A 493 -0.93 12.93 -11.98
N MET A 494 -1.72 13.11 -10.92
CA MET A 494 -3.15 12.76 -10.93
C MET A 494 -3.96 13.79 -11.72
N LYS A 495 -4.43 13.40 -12.91
CA LYS A 495 -5.24 14.27 -13.78
C LYS A 495 -6.56 14.71 -13.12
N ALA A 496 -7.13 13.88 -12.24
CA ALA A 496 -8.34 14.18 -11.48
C ALA A 496 -8.23 15.51 -10.70
N LEU A 497 -7.04 15.86 -10.20
CA LEU A 497 -6.83 17.12 -9.46
C LEU A 497 -6.95 18.35 -10.35
N LEU A 498 -6.68 18.20 -11.65
CA LEU A 498 -6.81 19.26 -12.64
C LEU A 498 -8.18 19.28 -13.32
N THR A 499 -8.86 18.14 -13.43
CA THR A 499 -10.17 18.07 -14.10
C THR A 499 -11.33 18.33 -13.15
N SER A 500 -11.17 18.08 -11.85
CA SER A 500 -12.22 18.27 -10.83
C SER A 500 -12.21 19.70 -10.28
N THR A 501 -13.22 20.51 -10.60
CA THR A 501 -13.29 21.91 -10.15
C THR A 501 -13.24 22.09 -8.64
N CYS A 502 -13.84 21.19 -7.86
CA CYS A 502 -13.81 21.25 -6.39
C CYS A 502 -12.45 20.89 -5.76
N LEU A 503 -11.51 20.40 -6.57
CA LEU A 503 -10.14 20.07 -6.17
C LEU A 503 -9.11 21.04 -6.75
N ARG A 504 -9.52 21.89 -7.69
CA ARG A 504 -8.62 22.87 -8.32
C ARG A 504 -8.28 23.99 -7.34
N GLN A 505 -7.04 24.43 -7.38
CA GLN A 505 -6.59 25.65 -6.72
C GLN A 505 -5.69 26.42 -7.68
N ILE A 506 -6.31 27.20 -8.57
CA ILE A 506 -5.58 27.96 -9.58
C ILE A 506 -4.86 29.13 -8.92
N ALA A 507 -3.54 29.16 -9.08
CA ALA A 507 -2.68 30.29 -8.74
C ALA A 507 -2.34 31.08 -10.00
N SER A 508 -2.22 32.41 -9.86
CA SER A 508 -1.61 33.24 -10.89
C SER A 508 -0.09 33.03 -10.91
N ILE A 509 0.51 33.09 -12.09
CA ILE A 509 1.95 33.03 -12.33
C ILE A 509 2.68 34.10 -11.49
N GLU A 510 2.12 35.30 -11.36
CA GLU A 510 2.74 36.39 -10.58
C GLU A 510 2.89 36.03 -9.10
N ASN A 511 1.91 35.31 -8.54
CA ASN A 511 1.85 34.91 -7.14
C ASN A 511 2.56 33.59 -6.83
N THR A 512 3.25 33.00 -7.81
CA THR A 512 4.07 31.81 -7.56
C THR A 512 5.38 32.18 -6.90
N ASP A 513 5.72 31.50 -5.80
CA ASP A 513 7.02 31.63 -5.17
C ASP A 513 8.10 30.82 -5.92
N ASN A 514 9.37 30.98 -5.52
CA ASN A 514 10.48 30.30 -6.20
C ASN A 514 10.62 28.80 -5.83
N GLN A 515 9.80 28.27 -4.92
CA GLN A 515 9.87 26.89 -4.41
C GLN A 515 8.51 26.32 -4.02
N GLY A 516 7.86 25.61 -4.94
CA GLY A 516 6.55 25.06 -4.63
C GLY A 516 6.04 24.08 -5.66
N SER A 517 4.72 23.96 -5.66
CA SER A 517 3.94 23.32 -6.69
C SER A 517 2.61 24.05 -6.77
N TRP A 518 2.11 24.26 -7.98
CA TRP A 518 0.91 25.05 -8.22
C TRP A 518 0.09 24.44 -9.33
N GLN A 519 -1.19 24.81 -9.37
CA GLN A 519 -2.02 24.63 -10.53
C GLN A 519 -2.20 26.00 -11.19
N ILE A 520 -1.98 26.09 -12.49
CA ILE A 520 -2.05 27.34 -13.23
C ILE A 520 -2.99 27.15 -14.42
N ASN A 521 -3.86 28.13 -14.66
CA ASN A 521 -4.65 28.23 -15.89
C ASN A 521 -3.89 29.17 -16.83
N CYS A 522 -3.41 28.67 -17.96
CA CYS A 522 -2.51 29.39 -18.85
C CYS A 522 -2.71 28.98 -20.31
N THR A 523 -2.23 29.81 -21.22
CA THR A 523 -2.11 29.52 -22.64
C THR A 523 -0.66 29.28 -22.99
N VAL A 524 -0.38 28.32 -23.88
CA VAL A 524 0.97 28.16 -24.44
C VAL A 524 1.17 29.23 -25.50
N VAL A 525 2.10 30.16 -25.26
CA VAL A 525 2.41 31.29 -26.15
C VAL A 525 3.68 31.08 -26.96
N GLY A 526 4.44 30.04 -26.64
CA GLY A 526 5.70 29.75 -27.30
C GLY A 526 6.32 28.43 -26.90
N TRP A 527 7.30 27.98 -27.67
CA TRP A 527 8.12 26.82 -27.36
C TRP A 527 9.59 27.06 -27.75
N ARG A 528 10.51 26.40 -27.05
CA ARG A 528 11.95 26.44 -27.33
C ARG A 528 12.55 25.04 -27.26
N VAL A 529 13.43 24.72 -28.21
CA VAL A 529 14.29 23.53 -28.15
C VAL A 529 15.66 23.99 -27.65
N CYS A 530 16.04 23.48 -26.48
CA CYS A 530 17.26 23.88 -25.79
C CYS A 530 18.32 22.77 -25.81
N LEU A 531 19.58 23.12 -26.04
CA LEU A 531 20.76 22.25 -25.89
C LEU A 531 21.81 22.97 -25.05
N ASP A 532 22.29 22.35 -23.98
CA ASP A 532 23.31 22.94 -23.08
C ASP A 532 22.97 24.39 -22.64
N ASP A 533 21.70 24.61 -22.25
CA ASP A 533 21.10 25.91 -21.89
C ASP A 533 21.06 26.97 -23.02
N THR A 534 21.45 26.63 -24.24
CA THR A 534 21.26 27.48 -25.44
C THR A 534 19.98 27.12 -26.17
N THR A 535 19.22 28.12 -26.63
CA THR A 535 18.06 27.89 -27.51
C THR A 535 18.54 27.72 -28.95
N ILE A 536 18.21 26.57 -29.55
CA ILE A 536 18.56 26.27 -30.94
C ILE A 536 17.39 26.57 -31.88
N LEU A 537 16.18 26.20 -31.47
CA LEU A 537 14.94 26.45 -32.21
C LEU A 537 13.91 27.06 -31.27
N HIS A 538 13.06 27.92 -31.81
CA HIS A 538 11.96 28.53 -31.08
C HIS A 538 10.79 28.79 -32.02
N GLY A 539 9.60 28.83 -31.46
CA GLY A 539 8.39 29.29 -32.12
C GLY A 539 7.55 30.05 -31.11
N ASP A 540 7.38 31.35 -31.32
CA ASP A 540 6.68 32.24 -30.38
C ASP A 540 5.60 33.04 -31.13
N CYS A 541 4.50 33.37 -30.46
CA CYS A 541 3.42 34.16 -31.06
C CYS A 541 3.73 35.66 -31.20
N TYR A 542 4.87 36.14 -30.64
CA TYR A 542 5.23 37.56 -30.57
C TYR A 542 6.37 37.96 -31.52
N GLU A 543 7.17 37.02 -32.00
CA GLU A 543 8.30 37.28 -32.90
C GLU A 543 7.96 36.75 -34.31
N GLN A 544 7.40 37.62 -35.15
CA GLN A 544 7.26 37.41 -36.59
C GLN A 544 8.50 37.95 -37.31
N ASP A 545 9.68 37.40 -37.03
CA ASP A 545 10.82 37.63 -37.92
C ASP A 545 10.91 36.47 -38.92
N GLU A 546 10.68 36.77 -40.20
CA GLU A 546 10.97 35.90 -41.35
C GLU A 546 12.49 35.71 -41.55
N SER A 547 13.29 35.70 -40.48
CA SER A 547 14.71 35.41 -40.58
C SER A 547 14.89 33.90 -40.75
N GLU A 548 15.38 33.51 -41.92
CA GLU A 548 15.96 32.21 -42.27
C GLU A 548 16.27 31.33 -41.05
N TYR A 549 15.50 30.24 -40.88
CA TYR A 549 15.92 29.11 -40.07
C TYR A 549 17.37 28.81 -40.45
N PRO A 550 18.34 28.87 -39.51
CA PRO A 550 19.75 28.77 -39.85
C PRO A 550 19.97 27.49 -40.64
N GLY A 551 20.30 27.68 -41.91
CA GLY A 551 20.60 26.60 -42.81
C GLY A 551 21.75 25.78 -42.23
N THR A 552 21.65 24.46 -42.40
CA THR A 552 22.78 23.51 -42.39
C THR A 552 23.35 23.07 -41.05
N ASP A 553 22.51 22.77 -40.06
CA ASP A 553 22.78 21.62 -39.18
C ASP A 553 21.73 20.54 -39.48
N SER A 554 22.16 19.37 -39.94
CA SER A 554 21.31 18.30 -40.50
C SER A 554 20.42 17.57 -39.49
N ARG A 555 20.20 18.15 -38.30
CA ARG A 555 19.51 17.53 -37.17
C ARG A 555 18.08 18.03 -37.09
N SER A 556 17.13 17.11 -37.07
CA SER A 556 15.74 17.40 -36.77
C SER A 556 15.55 17.69 -35.27
N PRO A 557 14.47 18.40 -34.87
CA PRO A 557 14.11 18.55 -33.45
C PRO A 557 14.15 17.22 -32.69
N ALA A 558 13.64 16.15 -33.30
CA ALA A 558 13.66 14.80 -32.74
C ALA A 558 15.08 14.29 -32.43
N ASP A 559 16.07 14.57 -33.28
CA ASP A 559 17.47 14.16 -33.06
C ASP A 559 18.09 14.85 -31.83
N ILE A 560 17.52 15.98 -31.40
CA ILE A 560 17.95 16.73 -30.24
C ILE A 560 17.22 16.24 -28.99
N VAL A 561 15.89 16.14 -29.02
CA VAL A 561 15.10 15.99 -27.78
C VAL A 561 14.70 14.55 -27.45
N ILE A 562 14.90 13.60 -28.37
CA ILE A 562 14.52 12.20 -28.16
C ILE A 562 15.74 11.36 -27.78
N VAL A 563 15.55 10.51 -26.78
CA VAL A 563 16.57 9.56 -26.30
C VAL A 563 16.00 8.15 -26.19
N HIS A 564 16.87 7.16 -26.36
CA HIS A 564 16.57 5.80 -25.95
C HIS A 564 16.51 5.71 -24.42
N ALA A 565 15.36 5.27 -23.91
CA ALA A 565 15.08 5.17 -22.50
C ALA A 565 14.63 3.76 -22.11
N HIS A 566 14.87 3.41 -20.85
CA HIS A 566 14.35 2.18 -20.27
C HIS A 566 12.85 2.32 -20.00
N THR A 567 12.01 1.44 -20.56
CA THR A 567 10.55 1.48 -20.43
C THR A 567 10.04 1.57 -18.98
N ALA A 568 10.72 0.92 -18.04
CA ALA A 568 10.31 0.95 -16.63
C ALA A 568 10.71 2.24 -15.89
N CYS A 569 11.76 2.93 -16.34
CA CYS A 569 12.30 4.11 -15.67
C CYS A 569 12.04 5.42 -16.42
N PHE A 570 11.78 5.38 -17.73
CA PHE A 570 11.79 6.54 -18.62
C PHE A 570 13.08 7.38 -18.47
N ARG A 571 14.21 6.70 -18.24
CA ARG A 571 15.55 7.30 -18.12
C ARG A 571 16.46 6.78 -19.21
N PRO A 572 17.44 7.60 -19.67
CA PRO A 572 18.38 7.20 -20.70
C PRO A 572 19.06 5.85 -20.42
N VAL A 573 19.23 5.07 -21.48
CA VAL A 573 20.07 3.86 -21.46
C VAL A 573 21.42 4.14 -22.13
N ARG A 574 22.50 3.66 -21.54
CA ARG A 574 23.85 3.72 -22.10
C ARG A 574 24.22 2.40 -22.76
N TYR A 575 24.94 2.48 -23.86
CA TYR A 575 25.65 1.34 -24.44
C TYR A 575 26.95 1.13 -23.67
N ASN A 576 27.13 -0.06 -23.09
CA ASN A 576 28.44 -0.46 -22.60
C ASN A 576 29.26 -0.93 -23.81
N ARG A 577 30.11 -0.06 -24.35
CA ARG A 577 31.22 -0.52 -25.18
C ARG A 577 32.33 -0.91 -24.22
N ASP A 578 32.47 -2.19 -23.92
CA ASP A 578 33.59 -2.65 -23.11
C ASP A 578 34.90 -2.27 -23.80
N THR A 579 35.55 -1.26 -23.25
CA THR A 579 36.91 -0.90 -23.60
C THR A 579 37.86 -1.92 -22.99
N LYS A 580 38.58 -2.64 -23.87
CA LYS A 580 39.81 -3.43 -23.64
C LYS A 580 39.62 -4.87 -23.13
N ASN A 581 39.37 -5.80 -24.05
CA ASN A 581 40.41 -6.73 -24.54
C ASN A 581 39.83 -7.72 -25.56
N ASN A 582 40.65 -8.04 -26.55
CA ASN A 582 40.40 -8.97 -27.65
C ASN A 582 39.80 -10.31 -27.21
N ILE A 583 38.71 -10.74 -27.83
CA ILE A 583 38.63 -11.82 -28.85
C ILE A 583 37.15 -11.97 -29.17
N SER A 584 36.82 -11.80 -30.44
CA SER A 584 35.53 -12.12 -31.03
C SER A 584 35.16 -13.59 -30.77
N ALA A 585 34.25 -13.83 -29.84
CA ALA A 585 33.36 -14.98 -29.88
C ALA A 585 32.00 -14.48 -30.38
N ALA A 586 31.52 -15.07 -31.49
CA ALA A 586 30.23 -14.76 -32.06
C ALA A 586 29.12 -15.00 -31.01
N GLY A 587 28.48 -13.93 -30.54
CA GLY A 587 27.36 -14.01 -29.60
C GLY A 587 27.22 -12.87 -28.59
N ASP A 588 28.17 -11.93 -28.49
CA ASP A 588 28.08 -10.83 -27.51
C ASP A 588 27.00 -9.81 -27.89
N THR A 589 25.81 -9.97 -27.31
CA THR A 589 24.72 -9.00 -27.37
C THR A 589 25.16 -7.69 -26.73
N ASN A 590 25.07 -6.56 -27.46
CA ASN A 590 25.31 -5.23 -26.93
C ASN A 590 24.45 -4.97 -25.67
N ILE A 591 25.03 -5.12 -24.48
CA ILE A 591 24.29 -4.96 -23.22
C ILE A 591 24.07 -3.46 -22.96
N ARG A 592 22.82 -3.01 -23.05
CA ARG A 592 22.43 -1.65 -22.66
C ARG A 592 22.17 -1.61 -21.16
N THR A 593 22.57 -0.53 -20.49
CA THR A 593 22.35 -0.35 -19.04
C THR A 593 21.59 0.92 -18.76
N CYS A 594 20.57 0.85 -17.89
CA CYS A 594 19.83 2.03 -17.48
C CYS A 594 20.64 2.86 -16.48
N GLU A 595 20.77 4.17 -16.71
CA GLU A 595 21.53 5.05 -15.83
C GLU A 595 20.97 5.13 -14.41
N PHE A 596 19.67 4.90 -14.24
CA PHE A 596 18.99 5.06 -12.95
C PHE A 596 18.88 3.75 -12.17
N CYS A 597 18.27 2.71 -12.74
CA CYS A 597 18.10 1.44 -12.03
C CYS A 597 19.31 0.51 -12.12
N LYS A 598 20.31 0.85 -12.96
CA LYS A 598 21.55 0.08 -13.18
C LYS A 598 21.32 -1.35 -13.67
N CYS A 599 20.11 -1.66 -14.17
CA CYS A 599 19.79 -2.95 -14.76
C CYS A 599 20.30 -3.01 -16.20
N SER A 600 20.69 -4.21 -16.62
CA SER A 600 20.76 -4.56 -18.05
C SER A 600 19.35 -4.44 -18.65
N VAL A 601 19.24 -3.78 -19.80
CA VAL A 601 17.98 -3.52 -20.48
C VAL A 601 18.02 -4.23 -21.84
N PRO A 602 17.20 -5.27 -22.05
CA PRO A 602 17.09 -5.90 -23.37
C PRO A 602 16.46 -4.92 -24.37
N ASP A 603 16.71 -5.13 -25.66
CA ASP A 603 16.27 -4.22 -26.72
C ASP A 603 14.75 -4.00 -26.72
N GLU A 604 13.97 -5.04 -26.38
CA GLU A 604 12.50 -4.99 -26.26
C GLU A 604 11.99 -4.09 -25.11
N GLN A 605 12.85 -3.75 -24.14
CA GLN A 605 12.54 -2.85 -23.03
C GLN A 605 13.08 -1.43 -23.24
N VAL A 606 13.59 -1.13 -24.43
CA VAL A 606 14.01 0.20 -24.83
C VAL A 606 12.91 0.89 -25.62
N VAL A 607 12.56 2.11 -25.20
CA VAL A 607 11.57 2.96 -25.84
C VAL A 607 12.20 4.30 -26.22
N GLU A 608 11.64 4.97 -27.21
CA GLU A 608 11.94 6.39 -27.46
C GLU A 608 11.19 7.23 -26.42
N ALA A 609 11.86 8.21 -25.82
CA ALA A 609 11.24 9.13 -24.87
C ALA A 609 11.77 10.55 -25.06
N PHE A 610 10.92 11.54 -24.81
CA PHE A 610 11.36 12.94 -24.68
C PHE A 610 12.28 13.08 -23.47
N ARG A 611 13.44 13.72 -23.68
CA ARG A 611 14.41 13.95 -22.63
C ARG A 611 13.93 15.09 -21.73
N SER A 612 13.80 14.82 -20.43
CA SER A 612 13.61 15.87 -19.43
C SER A 612 14.88 16.70 -19.25
N ARG A 613 14.73 17.97 -18.85
CA ARG A 613 15.86 18.86 -18.53
C ARG A 613 16.84 18.18 -17.54
N PRO A 614 18.13 18.08 -17.85
CA PRO A 614 19.10 17.47 -16.96
C PRO A 614 19.29 18.31 -15.69
N SER A 615 19.39 17.63 -14.53
CA SER A 615 19.55 18.27 -13.21
C SER A 615 20.99 18.65 -12.87
N THR A 616 21.98 18.21 -13.65
CA THR A 616 23.39 18.58 -13.51
C THR A 616 24.01 18.81 -14.89
N ALA A 617 24.84 19.86 -15.03
CA ALA A 617 25.52 20.29 -16.26
C ALA A 617 26.60 19.31 -16.78
N THR A 618 26.56 18.04 -16.37
CA THR A 618 27.60 17.03 -16.62
C THR A 618 27.07 15.88 -17.46
N THR A 619 26.58 16.18 -18.67
CA THR A 619 26.37 15.13 -19.68
C THR A 619 27.11 15.47 -20.95
N THR A 620 28.04 14.60 -21.33
CA THR A 620 28.77 14.54 -22.60
C THR A 620 27.87 14.13 -23.79
N LEU A 621 26.55 14.31 -23.67
CA LEU A 621 25.55 13.86 -24.64
C LEU A 621 24.93 15.09 -25.30
N SER A 622 25.06 15.18 -26.62
CA SER A 622 24.51 16.25 -27.47
C SER A 622 22.99 16.16 -27.64
N SER A 623 22.24 16.00 -26.55
CA SER A 623 20.77 15.97 -26.58
C SER A 623 20.17 17.04 -25.69
N GLY A 624 19.08 17.64 -26.17
CA GLY A 624 18.39 18.78 -25.58
C GLY A 624 17.06 18.42 -24.93
N TRP A 625 16.24 19.43 -24.67
CA TRP A 625 14.86 19.31 -24.16
C TRP A 625 13.96 20.39 -24.76
N ILE A 626 12.64 20.23 -24.60
CA ILE A 626 11.65 21.24 -24.99
C ILE A 626 11.25 22.06 -23.76
N GLU A 627 11.16 23.38 -23.93
CA GLU A 627 10.58 24.30 -22.96
C GLU A 627 9.35 24.98 -23.55
N TRP A 628 8.30 25.07 -22.75
CA TRP A 628 7.03 25.72 -23.08
C TRP A 628 6.95 27.07 -22.38
N ARG A 629 6.55 28.10 -23.13
CA ARG A 629 6.26 29.44 -22.61
C ARG A 629 4.77 29.52 -22.31
N LEU A 630 4.45 29.77 -21.05
CA LEU A 630 3.09 29.80 -20.51
C LEU A 630 2.74 31.23 -20.10
N ASP A 631 1.54 31.67 -20.45
CA ASP A 631 1.00 32.99 -20.12
C ASP A 631 -0.39 32.84 -19.49
N ASP A 632 -0.60 33.46 -18.32
CA ASP A 632 -1.89 33.50 -17.62
C ASP A 632 -2.64 34.84 -17.84
N GLY A 633 -2.08 35.74 -18.66
CA GLY A 633 -2.65 37.05 -18.97
C GLY A 633 -2.26 38.16 -17.97
N ASN A 634 -1.47 37.87 -16.93
CA ASN A 634 -1.04 38.85 -15.92
C ASN A 634 0.34 39.47 -16.23
N GLY A 635 0.83 39.34 -17.47
CA GLY A 635 2.02 40.03 -17.96
C GLY A 635 3.37 39.37 -17.63
N ARG A 636 3.39 38.24 -16.91
CA ARG A 636 4.61 37.44 -16.67
C ARG A 636 4.54 36.11 -17.43
N ILE A 637 5.49 35.91 -18.35
CA ILE A 637 5.65 34.63 -19.05
C ILE A 637 6.46 33.67 -18.17
N PHE A 638 5.94 32.46 -18.00
CA PHE A 638 6.55 31.39 -17.24
C PHE A 638 7.09 30.31 -18.17
N THR A 639 8.30 29.82 -17.93
CA THR A 639 8.89 28.76 -18.77
C THR A 639 8.95 27.45 -18.01
N ALA A 640 8.43 26.38 -18.59
CA ALA A 640 8.43 25.05 -17.98
C ALA A 640 8.67 23.94 -19.01
N PHE A 641 9.23 22.81 -18.59
CA PHE A 641 9.44 21.63 -19.44
C PHE A 641 8.55 20.46 -18.98
N GLY A 642 8.45 19.39 -19.78
CA GLY A 642 7.67 18.19 -19.45
C GLY A 642 6.30 18.14 -20.13
N CYS A 643 5.63 16.98 -19.99
CA CYS A 643 4.33 16.66 -20.58
C CYS A 643 4.28 16.72 -22.12
N GLU A 644 5.41 16.52 -22.80
CA GLU A 644 5.56 16.66 -24.25
C GLU A 644 4.55 15.81 -25.02
N GLU A 645 4.45 14.51 -24.72
CA GLU A 645 3.51 13.62 -25.42
C GLU A 645 2.04 14.03 -25.24
N THR A 646 1.69 14.59 -24.08
CA THR A 646 0.31 15.03 -23.81
C THR A 646 -0.01 16.35 -24.51
N LEU A 647 0.96 17.27 -24.57
CA LEU A 647 0.82 18.56 -25.25
C LEU A 647 0.77 18.41 -26.78
N LEU A 648 1.66 17.56 -27.31
CA LEU A 648 1.77 17.29 -28.75
C LEU A 648 0.70 16.31 -29.26
N GLY A 649 0.14 15.46 -28.39
CA GLY A 649 -0.84 14.45 -28.77
C GLY A 649 -0.26 13.27 -29.57
N VAL A 650 1.07 13.12 -29.57
CA VAL A 650 1.81 12.03 -30.23
C VAL A 650 2.88 11.49 -29.30
N SER A 651 3.22 10.20 -29.43
CA SER A 651 4.33 9.61 -28.66
C SER A 651 5.69 10.11 -29.18
N ALA A 652 6.74 10.01 -28.35
CA ALA A 652 8.10 10.32 -28.78
C ALA A 652 8.50 9.49 -30.02
N GLN A 653 8.13 8.21 -30.06
CA GLN A 653 8.40 7.36 -31.21
C GLN A 653 7.72 7.86 -32.49
N GLN A 654 6.46 8.30 -32.39
CA GLN A 654 5.76 8.89 -33.54
C GLN A 654 6.42 10.19 -33.97
N PHE A 655 6.71 11.10 -33.04
CA PHE A 655 7.37 12.37 -33.32
C PHE A 655 8.72 12.20 -34.04
N LYS A 656 9.50 11.17 -33.67
CA LYS A 656 10.79 10.84 -34.31
C LYS A 656 10.66 10.41 -35.77
N LEU A 657 9.56 9.74 -36.13
CA LEU A 657 9.32 9.24 -37.49
C LEU A 657 8.81 10.34 -38.43
N GLU A 658 8.35 11.46 -37.88
CA GLU A 658 7.83 12.57 -38.65
C GLU A 658 8.92 13.38 -39.36
N SER A 659 8.56 14.00 -40.48
CA SER A 659 9.47 14.91 -41.21
C SER A 659 9.78 16.15 -40.37
N TYR A 660 10.92 16.81 -40.61
CA TYR A 660 11.28 18.09 -39.95
C TYR A 660 10.12 19.09 -39.96
N LYS A 661 9.48 19.30 -41.11
CA LYS A 661 8.36 20.23 -41.26
C LYS A 661 7.15 19.82 -40.42
N THR A 662 6.86 18.52 -40.36
CA THR A 662 5.76 18.01 -39.53
C THR A 662 6.08 18.15 -38.03
N GLN A 663 7.34 17.91 -37.63
CA GLN A 663 7.78 18.09 -36.24
C GLN A 663 7.60 19.55 -35.79
N ILE A 664 8.00 20.52 -36.61
CA ILE A 664 7.77 21.95 -36.35
C ILE A 664 6.26 22.25 -36.29
N GLY A 665 5.48 21.77 -37.26
CA GLY A 665 4.02 21.95 -37.26
C GLY A 665 3.32 21.36 -36.03
N LEU A 666 3.82 20.24 -35.49
CA LEU A 666 3.33 19.66 -34.23
C LEU A 666 3.64 20.55 -33.02
N LEU A 667 4.85 21.12 -32.95
CA LEU A 667 5.22 22.07 -31.89
C LEU A 667 4.35 23.33 -31.96
N ASP A 668 4.18 23.90 -33.16
CA ASP A 668 3.32 25.07 -33.39
C ASP A 668 1.84 24.78 -33.10
N SER A 669 1.38 23.54 -33.29
CA SER A 669 0.00 23.16 -32.99
C SER A 669 -0.39 23.34 -31.53
N VAL A 670 0.59 23.46 -30.61
CA VAL A 670 0.33 23.66 -29.18
C VAL A 670 0.04 25.14 -28.87
N LEU A 671 0.52 26.06 -29.70
CA LEU A 671 0.38 27.50 -29.50
C LEU A 671 -1.09 27.92 -29.47
N GLY A 672 -1.43 28.82 -28.55
CA GLY A 672 -2.78 29.34 -28.36
C GLY A 672 -3.75 28.38 -27.65
N LYS A 673 -3.34 27.16 -27.28
CA LYS A 673 -4.20 26.22 -26.53
C LYS A 673 -4.30 26.65 -25.06
N PRO A 674 -5.53 26.85 -24.53
CA PRO A 674 -5.73 27.11 -23.11
C PRO A 674 -5.70 25.80 -22.31
N LEU A 675 -4.91 25.78 -21.24
CA LEU A 675 -4.60 24.60 -20.45
C LEU A 675 -4.64 24.89 -18.96
N ILE A 676 -4.95 23.87 -18.18
CA ILE A 676 -4.70 23.84 -16.74
C ILE A 676 -3.50 22.92 -16.51
N CYS A 677 -2.47 23.44 -15.88
CA CYS A 677 -1.19 22.75 -15.68
C CYS A 677 -0.92 22.55 -14.19
N ALA A 678 -0.56 21.34 -13.79
CA ALA A 678 0.12 21.09 -12.51
C ALA A 678 1.62 21.32 -12.73
N ILE A 679 2.21 22.21 -11.94
CA ILE A 679 3.61 22.62 -12.07
C ILE A 679 4.33 22.38 -10.75
N SER A 680 5.55 21.85 -10.81
CA SER A 680 6.44 21.72 -9.65
C SER A 680 7.80 22.34 -9.91
N THR A 681 8.38 22.94 -8.87
CA THR A 681 9.78 23.40 -8.88
C THR A 681 10.74 22.22 -8.71
N THR A 682 11.71 22.07 -9.61
CA THR A 682 12.75 21.02 -9.54
C THR A 682 14.05 21.53 -8.94
N SER A 683 14.39 22.79 -9.22
CA SER A 683 15.51 23.55 -8.66
C SER A 683 15.14 25.03 -8.69
N ARG A 684 15.99 25.93 -8.18
CA ARG A 684 15.72 27.37 -8.18
C ARG A 684 15.42 27.84 -9.61
N GLU A 685 14.25 28.45 -9.80
CA GLU A 685 13.77 29.02 -11.09
C GLU A 685 13.65 28.00 -12.24
N THR A 686 13.55 26.71 -11.92
CA THR A 686 13.32 25.65 -12.91
C THR A 686 12.01 24.93 -12.61
N TYR A 687 11.11 24.93 -13.59
CA TYR A 687 9.74 24.46 -13.43
C TYR A 687 9.44 23.32 -14.38
N ARG A 688 8.74 22.31 -13.87
CA ARG A 688 8.28 21.16 -14.65
C ARG A 688 6.77 21.12 -14.64
N ILE A 689 6.18 20.89 -15.80
CA ILE A 689 4.78 20.50 -15.96
C ILE A 689 4.67 19.02 -15.60
N ASP A 690 4.00 18.70 -14.50
CA ASP A 690 3.79 17.32 -14.05
C ASP A 690 2.54 16.68 -14.67
N GLN A 691 1.52 17.49 -14.97
CA GLN A 691 0.26 17.05 -15.57
C GLN A 691 -0.45 18.22 -16.27
N VAL A 692 -1.22 17.92 -17.32
CA VAL A 692 -2.03 18.91 -18.05
C VAL A 692 -3.47 18.43 -18.24
N ALA A 693 -4.39 19.40 -18.28
CA ALA A 693 -5.77 19.20 -18.67
C ALA A 693 -6.23 20.35 -19.58
N SER A 694 -7.17 20.08 -20.48
CA SER A 694 -7.77 21.14 -21.29
C SER A 694 -8.55 22.10 -20.39
N SER A 695 -8.33 23.40 -20.58
CA SER A 695 -9.12 24.44 -19.91
C SER A 695 -10.48 24.53 -20.60
N GLN A 696 -11.41 23.65 -20.21
CA GLN A 696 -12.81 23.79 -20.55
C GLN A 696 -13.52 24.37 -19.32
N PRO A 697 -13.98 25.63 -19.37
CA PRO A 697 -14.71 26.21 -18.26
C PRO A 697 -16.00 25.41 -18.06
N THR A 698 -16.20 24.96 -16.83
CA THR A 698 -17.46 24.32 -16.46
C THR A 698 -18.60 25.33 -16.52
N TYR A 699 -19.83 24.83 -16.67
CA TYR A 699 -21.03 25.68 -16.64
C TYR A 699 -21.07 26.59 -15.40
N HIS A 700 -20.59 26.11 -14.25
CA HIS A 700 -20.54 26.89 -13.02
C HIS A 700 -19.48 28.00 -13.06
N GLU A 701 -18.28 27.72 -13.56
CA GLU A 701 -17.22 28.73 -13.76
C GLU A 701 -17.68 29.80 -14.75
N CYS A 702 -18.37 29.43 -15.84
CA CYS A 702 -18.98 30.40 -16.74
C CYS A 702 -20.01 31.31 -16.04
N LEU A 703 -20.84 30.75 -15.15
CA LEU A 703 -21.82 31.53 -14.37
C LEU A 703 -21.15 32.47 -13.35
N GLU A 704 -20.08 32.05 -12.69
CA GLU A 704 -19.33 32.92 -11.77
C GLU A 704 -18.62 34.06 -12.51
N ILE A 705 -18.00 33.77 -13.66
CA ILE A 705 -17.39 34.81 -14.51
C ILE A 705 -18.44 35.83 -14.94
N LEU A 706 -19.62 35.37 -15.39
CA LEU A 706 -20.73 36.25 -15.77
C LEU A 706 -21.26 37.09 -14.59
N ARG A 707 -21.27 36.54 -13.37
CA ARG A 707 -21.67 37.27 -12.15
C ARG A 707 -20.63 38.29 -11.69
N ASN A 708 -19.35 38.04 -11.93
CA ASN A 708 -18.28 39.00 -11.60
C ASN A 708 -18.12 40.09 -12.67
N TRP A 709 -18.75 39.92 -13.84
CA TRP A 709 -18.83 40.92 -14.92
C TRP A 709 -20.01 41.89 -14.77
N SER A 710 -21.02 41.53 -13.97
CA SER A 710 -22.15 42.41 -13.59
C SER A 710 -21.85 43.15 -12.30
#